data_AF-A0A2T0M5D7-F1
#
_entry.id   AF-A0A2T0M5D7-F1
#
_cell.length_a   1.000
_cell.length_b   1.000
_cell.length_c   1.000
_cell.angle_alpha   90.00
_cell.angle_beta   90.00
_cell.angle_gamma   90.00
#
_symmetry.space_group_name_H-M   'P 1'
#
loop_
_entity.id
_entity.type
_entity.pdbx_description
1 polymer ?
#
loop_
_entity_poly.entity_id
_entity_poly.type
_entity_poly.pdbx_seq_one_letter_code
_entity_poly.pdbx_strand_id
1 'polypeptide(L)'
;MSFSGVKLPEFDTLVARHTAVARQMEELAAQLHGELTSAGLDTTLAERIRKLAAQVGQEAEDLRKRQRIVREIERHKITLGASIGTGSLIAVPDSLRQAQGQLDGALAAKAAIAAGRGDAKAMAELQRYAGRVDDPDFVKALLAGLGAKGITELPAALGLQVRANVTSTRDPQQVKQVQQVMKLLSTALAKGTDPQDEAFMGEAYLDQLVKEGRAEHKALEVTYVGYQAQALIWRAGDGKPPFSERFMEVVGRDAVVHQKELSDSRTPYANSMDLATVLGISDSMQPGGPRMGQPGEPIKASVIDDLSQAAQYSLPAAQALLFHTPKGWKKSIMEYLLTDRLDGFNKTGNHAPFAALLQKALSGKDKESLKYTNDALVILKKELDGVFAAGADGRLEVKDPAKLERLSFLSGPVGVVMAAHIDQIFGVFDDRHPEIKDISRADMDRLLLFAARHEGASKALIGAEAQRMMVKIQESYRRDGGRSIENLLPPEARFMGHLLETRRLVLLAQAKSDEQARAEVKSMVSGVLGELTGPVGKLATRFGFLGDKAHDKLTPAAFEKLSALMAEQLIRGGLSMDEALNRASTERGMTMWMIEQMIAGAALAHGKLSDQARAEMKGAPFATDDDPPAFKPLDEIIADPAAYDAFIEWARLHFEIESRTQKVRLDMDNSAAFDVHDHLGIIRGY
;
A
#
# COMPACT_ATOMS: atom_id res chain seq x y z
N MET A 1 15.40 34.63 -1.53
CA MET A 1 14.19 35.48 -1.52
C MET A 1 14.60 36.87 -1.06
N SER A 2 14.42 37.90 -1.90
CA SER A 2 14.57 39.29 -1.47
C SER A 2 13.28 39.73 -0.78
N PHE A 3 13.31 39.90 0.54
CA PHE A 3 12.16 40.41 1.28
C PHE A 3 12.04 41.93 1.07
N SER A 4 10.88 42.41 0.62
CA SER A 4 10.49 43.82 0.73
C SER A 4 9.80 44.02 2.09
N GLY A 5 10.56 44.52 3.06
CA GLY A 5 10.01 44.95 4.34
C GLY A 5 9.43 46.35 4.24
N VAL A 6 8.27 46.61 4.84
CA VAL A 6 7.69 47.96 4.95
C VAL A 6 7.43 48.26 6.43
N LYS A 7 7.64 49.51 6.87
CA LYS A 7 7.22 49.90 8.22
C LYS A 7 5.69 49.98 8.27
N LEU A 8 5.08 49.47 9.34
CA LEU A 8 3.62 49.48 9.47
C LEU A 8 2.95 50.85 9.19
N PRO A 9 3.48 51.99 9.67
CA PRO A 9 2.90 53.30 9.35
C PRO A 9 2.96 53.66 7.86
N GLU A 10 4.01 53.23 7.16
CA GLU A 10 4.20 53.46 5.72
C GLU A 10 3.21 52.59 4.92
N PHE A 11 2.99 51.35 5.35
CA PHE A 11 1.98 50.46 4.77
C PHE A 11 0.55 50.97 5.01
N ASP A 12 0.25 51.43 6.22
CA ASP A 12 -1.04 52.03 6.57
C ASP A 12 -1.33 53.26 5.69
N THR A 13 -0.31 54.09 5.43
CA THR A 13 -0.41 55.24 4.53
C THR A 13 -0.70 54.81 3.09
N LEU A 14 -0.04 53.77 2.60
CA LEU A 14 -0.27 53.22 1.26
C LEU A 14 -1.72 52.75 1.09
N VAL A 15 -2.23 51.97 2.04
CA VAL A 15 -3.60 51.43 2.03
C VAL A 15 -4.62 52.58 2.05
N ALA A 16 -4.39 53.60 2.88
CA ALA A 16 -5.27 54.77 2.98
C ALA A 16 -5.29 55.57 1.66
N ARG A 17 -4.14 55.78 1.03
CA ARG A 17 -4.03 56.49 -0.25
C ARG A 17 -4.69 55.73 -1.40
N HIS A 18 -4.42 54.43 -1.55
CA HIS A 18 -5.05 53.62 -2.60
C HIS A 18 -6.58 53.56 -2.43
N THR A 19 -7.05 53.46 -1.19
CA THR A 19 -8.47 53.55 -0.85
C THR A 19 -9.10 54.87 -1.30
N ALA A 20 -8.44 56.00 -1.00
CA ALA A 20 -8.95 57.31 -1.36
C ALA A 20 -8.96 57.53 -2.87
N VAL A 21 -7.91 57.09 -3.58
CA VAL A 21 -7.80 57.18 -5.04
C VAL A 21 -8.91 56.38 -5.72
N ALA A 22 -9.17 55.14 -5.29
CA ALA A 22 -10.25 54.33 -5.85
C ALA A 22 -11.61 55.06 -5.79
N ARG A 23 -11.93 55.63 -4.61
CA ARG A 23 -13.18 56.36 -4.39
C ARG A 23 -13.26 57.61 -5.25
N GLN A 24 -12.18 58.38 -5.33
CA GLN A 24 -12.11 59.59 -6.17
C GLN A 24 -12.27 59.28 -7.65
N MET A 25 -11.65 58.20 -8.15
CA MET A 25 -11.80 57.78 -9.54
C MET A 25 -13.23 57.33 -9.86
N GLU A 26 -13.91 56.65 -8.92
CA GLU A 26 -15.30 56.24 -9.08
C GLU A 26 -16.26 57.45 -9.08
N GLU A 27 -16.07 58.39 -8.16
CA GLU A 27 -16.82 59.65 -8.10
C GLU A 27 -16.65 60.47 -9.39
N LEU A 28 -15.41 60.61 -9.88
CA LEU A 28 -15.12 61.31 -11.13
C LEU A 28 -15.71 60.60 -12.35
N ALA A 29 -15.66 59.28 -12.41
CA ALA A 29 -16.27 58.51 -13.49
C ALA A 29 -17.79 58.67 -13.50
N ALA A 30 -18.43 58.69 -12.34
CA ALA A 30 -19.87 58.89 -12.20
C ALA A 30 -20.29 60.30 -12.62
N GLN A 31 -19.53 61.33 -12.21
CA GLN A 31 -19.77 62.71 -12.63
C GLN A 31 -19.60 62.87 -14.14
N LEU A 32 -18.49 62.37 -14.71
CA LEU A 32 -18.23 62.43 -16.14
C LEU A 32 -19.32 61.70 -16.96
N HIS A 33 -19.77 60.53 -16.49
CA HIS A 33 -20.88 59.81 -17.13
C HIS A 33 -22.16 60.64 -17.11
N GLY A 34 -22.50 61.27 -15.98
CA GLY A 34 -23.67 62.14 -15.84
C GLY A 34 -23.63 63.32 -16.82
N GLU A 35 -22.51 64.04 -16.87
CA GLU A 35 -22.30 65.17 -17.79
C GLU A 35 -22.40 64.75 -19.26
N LEU A 36 -21.71 63.67 -19.65
CA LEU A 36 -21.73 63.17 -21.03
C LEU A 36 -23.13 62.70 -21.46
N THR A 37 -23.85 62.02 -20.57
CA THR A 37 -25.24 61.59 -20.82
C THR A 37 -26.17 62.79 -20.99
N SER A 38 -26.03 63.81 -20.14
CA SER A 38 -26.82 65.04 -20.18
C SER A 38 -26.60 65.83 -21.47
N ALA A 39 -25.38 65.78 -22.01
CA ALA A 39 -24.98 66.43 -23.26
C ALA A 39 -25.27 65.59 -24.52
N GLY A 40 -25.76 64.35 -24.39
CA GLY A 40 -25.98 63.44 -25.52
C GLY A 40 -24.68 62.98 -26.22
N LEU A 41 -23.55 62.95 -25.49
CA LEU A 41 -22.23 62.60 -25.99
C LEU A 41 -21.86 61.14 -25.64
N ASP A 42 -20.83 60.61 -26.30
CA ASP A 42 -20.31 59.24 -26.09
C ASP A 42 -19.77 59.05 -24.65
N THR A 43 -20.31 58.06 -23.92
CA THR A 43 -19.97 57.73 -22.53
C THR A 43 -18.82 56.72 -22.40
N THR A 44 -18.27 56.22 -23.50
CA THR A 44 -17.26 55.15 -23.51
C THR A 44 -16.03 55.47 -22.64
N LEU A 45 -15.59 56.74 -22.61
CA LEU A 45 -14.45 57.15 -21.78
C LEU A 45 -14.77 57.04 -20.28
N ALA A 46 -15.96 57.45 -19.85
CA ALA A 46 -16.41 57.35 -18.47
C ALA A 46 -16.53 55.88 -18.03
N GLU A 47 -17.00 54.99 -18.92
CA GLU A 47 -17.03 53.56 -18.66
C GLU A 47 -15.63 52.93 -18.49
N ARG A 48 -14.64 53.38 -19.28
CA ARG A 48 -13.24 52.93 -19.13
C ARG A 48 -12.66 53.38 -17.78
N ILE A 49 -12.88 54.63 -17.38
CA ILE A 49 -12.44 55.13 -16.07
C ILE A 49 -13.14 54.37 -14.94
N ARG A 50 -14.43 54.06 -15.10
CA ARG A 50 -15.18 53.25 -14.12
C ARG A 50 -14.62 51.83 -13.99
N LYS A 51 -14.22 51.19 -15.10
CA LYS A 51 -13.53 49.90 -15.07
C LYS A 51 -12.17 49.96 -14.37
N LEU A 52 -11.38 51.01 -14.62
CA LEU A 52 -10.12 51.24 -13.91
C LEU A 52 -10.36 51.49 -12.41
N ALA A 53 -11.35 52.31 -12.05
CA ALA A 53 -11.73 52.55 -10.66
C ALA A 53 -12.15 51.25 -9.94
N ALA A 54 -12.87 50.36 -10.63
CA ALA A 54 -13.22 49.05 -10.09
C ALA A 54 -11.98 48.16 -9.86
N GLN A 55 -11.00 48.17 -10.76
CA GLN A 55 -9.73 47.45 -10.57
C GLN A 55 -8.94 47.99 -9.38
N VAL A 56 -8.75 49.32 -9.30
CA VAL A 56 -8.08 49.98 -8.16
C VAL A 56 -8.86 49.74 -6.85
N GLY A 57 -10.19 49.65 -6.92
CA GLY A 57 -11.04 49.29 -5.79
C GLY A 57 -10.78 47.87 -5.28
N GLN A 58 -10.62 46.90 -6.18
CA GLN A 58 -10.26 45.52 -5.82
C GLN A 58 -8.86 45.44 -5.21
N GLU A 59 -7.88 46.16 -5.76
CA GLU A 59 -6.53 46.26 -5.20
C GLU A 59 -6.54 46.90 -3.81
N ALA A 60 -7.30 47.98 -3.62
CA ALA A 60 -7.47 48.62 -2.32
C ALA A 60 -8.13 47.70 -1.29
N GLU A 61 -9.11 46.89 -1.71
CA GLU A 61 -9.73 45.90 -0.83
C GLU A 61 -8.76 44.79 -0.42
N ASP A 62 -7.94 44.29 -1.35
CA ASP A 62 -6.88 43.32 -1.08
C ASP A 62 -5.85 43.90 -0.09
N LEU A 63 -5.39 45.13 -0.34
CA LEU A 63 -4.48 45.86 0.57
C LEU A 63 -5.08 46.02 1.98
N ARG A 64 -6.36 46.35 2.11
CA ARG A 64 -7.05 46.43 3.43
C ARG A 64 -7.14 45.07 4.12
N LYS A 65 -7.34 43.99 3.37
CA LYS A 65 -7.36 42.64 3.95
C LYS A 65 -5.95 42.24 4.40
N ARG A 66 -4.91 42.49 3.61
CA ARG A 66 -3.49 42.30 4.00
C ARG A 66 -3.12 43.15 5.23
N GLN A 67 -3.58 44.40 5.30
CA GLN A 67 -3.41 45.27 6.46
C GLN A 67 -3.99 44.68 7.74
N ARG A 68 -5.18 44.08 7.67
CA ARG A 68 -5.76 43.38 8.83
C ARG A 68 -4.88 42.21 9.27
N ILE A 69 -4.39 41.40 8.34
CA ILE A 69 -3.52 40.26 8.65
C ILE A 69 -2.19 40.73 9.25
N VAL A 70 -1.55 41.76 8.68
CA VAL A 70 -0.31 42.36 9.21
C VAL A 70 -0.50 42.88 10.63
N ARG A 71 -1.63 43.53 10.93
CA ARG A 71 -1.96 43.98 12.29
C ARG A 71 -2.20 42.81 13.24
N GLU A 72 -2.76 41.70 12.75
CA GLU A 72 -2.91 40.48 13.56
C GLU A 72 -1.56 39.80 13.82
N ILE A 73 -0.65 39.77 12.85
CA ILE A 73 0.74 39.30 13.00
C ILE A 73 1.45 40.11 14.08
N GLU A 74 1.35 41.45 14.03
CA GLU A 74 1.94 42.34 15.04
C GLU A 74 1.30 42.14 16.42
N ARG A 75 -0.04 42.09 16.49
CA ARG A 75 -0.79 41.87 17.73
C ARG A 75 -0.36 40.58 18.43
N HIS A 76 -0.14 39.53 17.66
CA HIS A 76 0.31 38.24 18.19
C HIS A 76 1.83 38.16 18.32
N LYS A 77 2.59 39.20 17.96
CA LYS A 77 4.07 39.22 17.95
C LYS A 77 4.65 38.03 17.16
N ILE A 78 4.09 37.75 16.00
CA ILE A 78 4.58 36.70 15.09
C ILE A 78 5.73 37.29 14.27
N THR A 79 6.91 36.68 14.33
CA THR A 79 8.07 37.10 13.52
C THR A 79 8.03 36.37 12.18
N LEU A 80 7.90 37.13 11.08
CA LEU A 80 7.99 36.61 9.73
C LEU A 80 9.39 36.92 9.17
N GLY A 81 10.25 35.90 9.07
CA GLY A 81 11.61 36.02 8.50
C GLY A 81 12.69 36.55 9.45
N ALA A 82 13.89 36.75 8.91
CA ALA A 82 15.05 37.23 9.67
C ALA A 82 14.96 38.75 9.92
N SER A 83 14.93 39.15 11.20
CA SER A 83 14.97 40.55 11.60
C SER A 83 16.35 41.15 11.28
N ILE A 84 16.40 42.08 10.31
CA ILE A 84 17.60 42.87 10.04
C ILE A 84 17.59 44.07 11.00
N GLY A 85 18.73 44.36 11.62
CA GLY A 85 18.89 45.26 12.79
C GLY A 85 18.52 46.74 12.62
N THR A 86 17.80 47.14 11.57
CA THR A 86 17.39 48.53 11.31
C THR A 86 15.87 48.66 11.32
N GLY A 87 15.27 48.54 12.51
CA GLY A 87 13.85 48.82 12.74
C GLY A 87 12.90 47.68 12.39
N SER A 88 11.71 47.72 12.99
CA SER A 88 10.64 46.73 12.89
C SER A 88 10.02 46.69 11.48
N LEU A 89 10.77 46.22 10.50
CA LEU A 89 10.24 45.93 9.17
C LEU A 89 9.38 44.67 9.28
N ILE A 90 8.10 44.80 8.93
CA ILE A 90 7.22 43.64 8.83
C ILE A 90 7.33 43.14 7.39
N ALA A 91 7.63 41.84 7.22
CA ALA A 91 7.57 41.21 5.91
C ALA A 91 6.12 41.28 5.42
N VAL A 92 5.91 41.95 4.28
CA VAL A 92 4.59 42.02 3.65
C VAL A 92 4.45 40.79 2.75
N PRO A 93 3.44 39.93 2.95
CA PRO A 93 3.25 38.76 2.10
C PRO A 93 2.89 39.14 0.67
N ASP A 94 3.37 38.33 -0.29
CA ASP A 94 3.16 38.57 -1.73
C ASP A 94 1.69 38.37 -2.12
N SER A 95 0.95 37.56 -1.36
CA SER A 95 -0.49 37.36 -1.53
C SER A 95 -1.24 37.29 -0.19
N LEU A 96 -2.54 37.58 -0.22
CA LEU A 96 -3.43 37.42 0.92
C LEU A 96 -3.52 35.96 1.40
N ARG A 97 -3.49 35.00 0.48
CA ARG A 97 -3.49 33.56 0.80
C ARG A 97 -2.26 33.22 1.63
N GLN A 98 -1.08 33.63 1.18
CA GLN A 98 0.18 33.43 1.90
C GLN A 98 0.16 34.09 3.27
N ALA A 99 -0.33 35.34 3.35
CA ALA A 99 -0.47 36.06 4.62
C ALA A 99 -1.32 35.29 5.62
N GLN A 100 -2.47 34.77 5.17
CA GLN A 100 -3.39 34.01 6.01
C GLN A 100 -2.76 32.67 6.42
N GLY A 101 -2.11 31.95 5.51
CA GLY A 101 -1.41 30.69 5.80
C GLY A 101 -0.35 30.88 6.89
N GLN A 102 0.49 31.90 6.76
CA GLN A 102 1.52 32.22 7.75
C GLN A 102 0.95 32.56 9.14
N LEU A 103 -0.10 33.38 9.18
CA LEU A 103 -0.79 33.73 10.42
C LEU A 103 -1.42 32.48 11.07
N ASP A 104 -2.22 31.74 10.31
CA ASP A 104 -2.91 30.54 10.77
C ASP A 104 -1.91 29.50 11.31
N GLY A 105 -0.79 29.28 10.60
CA GLY A 105 0.24 28.33 11.01
C GLY A 105 0.94 28.75 12.30
N ALA A 106 1.25 30.04 12.46
CA ALA A 106 1.85 30.56 13.68
C ALA A 106 0.90 30.52 14.89
N LEU A 107 -0.40 30.78 14.68
CA LEU A 107 -1.43 30.63 15.71
C LEU A 107 -1.62 29.15 16.08
N ALA A 108 -1.66 28.25 15.10
CA ALA A 108 -1.71 26.82 15.33
C ALA A 108 -0.50 26.32 16.12
N ALA A 109 0.71 26.79 15.83
CA ALA A 109 1.90 26.44 16.61
C ALA A 109 1.79 26.86 18.08
N LYS A 110 1.30 28.09 18.35
CA LYS A 110 1.05 28.57 19.72
C LYS A 110 -0.03 27.76 20.42
N ALA A 111 -1.12 27.45 19.72
CA ALA A 111 -2.20 26.62 20.23
C ALA A 111 -1.70 25.21 20.56
N ALA A 112 -0.87 24.61 19.71
CA ALA A 112 -0.21 23.33 19.94
C ALA A 112 0.66 23.33 21.20
N ILE A 113 1.52 24.34 21.39
CA ILE A 113 2.35 24.46 22.60
C ILE A 113 1.49 24.59 23.86
N ALA A 114 0.43 25.42 23.81
CA ALA A 114 -0.49 25.59 24.94
C ALA A 114 -1.32 24.32 25.22
N ALA A 115 -1.79 23.64 24.17
CA ALA A 115 -2.51 22.38 24.27
C ALA A 115 -1.63 21.28 24.89
N GLY A 116 -0.34 21.21 24.54
CA GLY A 116 0.62 20.31 25.19
C GLY A 116 0.75 20.54 26.70
N ARG A 117 0.53 21.77 27.17
CA ARG A 117 0.52 22.13 28.61
C ARG A 117 -0.83 21.87 29.30
N GLY A 118 -1.81 21.31 28.59
CA GLY A 118 -3.13 20.96 29.13
C GLY A 118 -4.20 22.03 28.96
N ASP A 119 -4.00 23.05 28.12
CA ASP A 119 -5.03 24.04 27.83
C ASP A 119 -6.10 23.46 26.87
N ALA A 120 -7.27 23.13 27.42
CA ALA A 120 -8.39 22.59 26.67
C ALA A 120 -8.95 23.56 25.61
N LYS A 121 -8.86 24.88 25.82
CA LYS A 121 -9.29 25.87 24.82
C LYS A 121 -8.31 25.90 23.66
N ALA A 122 -7.01 25.81 23.94
CA ALA A 122 -5.99 25.71 22.91
C ALA A 122 -6.09 24.42 22.10
N MET A 123 -6.47 23.30 22.73
CA MET A 123 -6.78 22.04 22.04
C MET A 123 -7.93 22.23 21.04
N ALA A 124 -9.05 22.79 21.48
CA ALA A 124 -10.20 23.06 20.62
C ALA A 124 -9.87 24.04 19.48
N GLU A 125 -9.00 25.03 19.73
CA GLU A 125 -8.51 25.95 18.70
C GLU A 125 -7.65 25.23 17.67
N LEU A 126 -6.71 24.38 18.10
CA LEU A 126 -5.83 23.64 17.20
C LEU A 126 -6.62 22.75 16.22
N GLN A 127 -7.72 22.15 16.67
CA GLN A 127 -8.58 21.31 15.82
C GLN A 127 -9.22 22.08 14.67
N ARG A 128 -9.46 23.39 14.80
CA ARG A 128 -10.01 24.21 13.72
C ARG A 128 -9.07 24.28 12.52
N TYR A 129 -7.78 24.04 12.73
CA TYR A 129 -6.77 24.04 11.68
C TYR A 129 -6.55 22.69 11.00
N ALA A 130 -7.30 21.63 11.36
CA ALA A 130 -7.14 20.30 10.76
C ALA A 130 -7.26 20.29 9.22
N GLY A 131 -8.09 21.17 8.66
CA GLY A 131 -8.25 21.34 7.21
C GLY A 131 -7.24 22.28 6.53
N ARG A 132 -6.29 22.86 7.26
CA ARG A 132 -5.32 23.84 6.74
C ARG A 132 -4.00 23.23 6.29
N VAL A 133 -3.78 21.95 6.52
CA VAL A 133 -2.57 21.21 6.13
C VAL A 133 -2.33 21.15 4.61
N ASP A 134 -3.30 21.57 3.79
CA ASP A 134 -3.16 21.74 2.33
C ASP A 134 -2.58 23.08 1.90
N ASP A 135 -2.38 24.00 2.84
CA ASP A 135 -1.75 25.29 2.60
C ASP A 135 -0.24 25.22 2.96
N PRO A 136 0.68 25.32 1.98
CA PRO A 136 2.11 25.19 2.24
C PRO A 136 2.66 26.25 3.20
N ASP A 137 2.13 27.47 3.14
CA ASP A 137 2.55 28.57 4.03
C ASP A 137 2.10 28.31 5.48
N PHE A 138 0.93 27.70 5.66
CA PHE A 138 0.46 27.22 6.96
C PHE A 138 1.39 26.15 7.53
N VAL A 139 1.72 25.13 6.73
CA VAL A 139 2.60 24.03 7.17
C VAL A 139 3.97 24.57 7.56
N LYS A 140 4.58 25.43 6.74
CA LYS A 140 5.87 26.06 7.05
C LYS A 140 5.83 26.87 8.34
N ALA A 141 4.83 27.72 8.52
CA ALA A 141 4.72 28.54 9.72
C ALA A 141 4.44 27.70 10.98
N LEU A 142 3.64 26.63 10.86
CA LEU A 142 3.40 25.68 11.95
C LEU A 142 4.70 24.98 12.38
N LEU A 143 5.42 24.38 11.41
CA LEU A 143 6.66 23.65 11.69
C LEU A 143 7.79 24.57 12.15
N ALA A 144 7.89 25.79 11.62
CA ALA A 144 8.84 26.80 12.08
C ALA A 144 8.54 27.24 13.52
N GLY A 145 7.25 27.45 13.85
CA GLY A 145 6.83 27.87 15.18
C GLY A 145 7.06 26.80 16.25
N LEU A 146 6.95 25.51 15.89
CA LEU A 146 7.23 24.39 16.79
C LEU A 146 8.73 24.05 16.84
N GLY A 147 9.43 24.14 15.70
CA GLY A 147 10.77 23.58 15.52
C GLY A 147 10.80 22.05 15.62
N ALA A 148 11.95 21.44 15.35
CA ALA A 148 12.14 20.00 15.50
C ALA A 148 11.92 19.52 16.95
N LYS A 149 12.33 20.35 17.92
CA LYS A 149 12.15 20.08 19.35
C LYS A 149 10.66 20.06 19.74
N GLY A 150 9.88 21.06 19.31
CA GLY A 150 8.45 21.10 19.60
C GLY A 150 7.69 19.95 18.94
N ILE A 151 8.06 19.57 17.71
CA ILE A 151 7.52 18.37 17.03
C ILE A 151 7.86 17.07 17.78
N THR A 152 8.98 17.03 18.50
CA THR A 152 9.40 15.86 19.28
C THR A 152 8.75 15.82 20.67
N GLU A 153 8.63 16.95 21.37
CA GLU A 153 8.12 17.02 22.75
C GLU A 153 6.59 17.03 22.84
N LEU A 154 5.92 17.67 21.89
CA LEU A 154 4.46 17.81 21.91
C LEU A 154 3.74 16.46 21.92
N PRO A 155 4.11 15.45 21.10
CA PRO A 155 3.45 14.15 21.14
C PRO A 155 3.54 13.47 22.51
N ALA A 156 4.68 13.59 23.20
CA ALA A 156 4.85 13.05 24.54
C ALA A 156 3.91 13.71 25.55
N ALA A 157 3.81 15.04 25.50
CA ALA A 157 2.91 15.81 26.36
C ALA A 157 1.43 15.43 26.12
N LEU A 158 1.03 15.28 24.85
CA LEU A 158 -0.31 14.83 24.48
C LEU A 158 -0.58 13.38 24.89
N GLY A 159 0.40 12.49 24.74
CA GLY A 159 0.31 11.10 25.19
C GLY A 159 0.09 10.98 26.71
N LEU A 160 0.78 11.82 27.51
CA LEU A 160 0.57 11.89 28.95
C LEU A 160 -0.86 12.34 29.32
N GLN A 161 -1.45 13.24 28.55
CA GLN A 161 -2.86 13.63 28.73
C GLN A 161 -3.82 12.47 28.43
N VAL A 162 -3.56 11.71 27.36
CA VAL A 162 -4.33 10.48 27.05
C VAL A 162 -4.20 9.48 28.19
N ARG A 163 -2.99 9.25 28.72
CA ARG A 163 -2.77 8.37 29.87
C ARG A 163 -3.58 8.83 31.07
N ALA A 164 -3.49 10.11 31.42
CA ALA A 164 -4.25 10.69 32.53
C ALA A 164 -5.75 10.45 32.34
N ASN A 165 -6.28 10.72 31.15
CA ASN A 165 -7.69 10.50 30.82
C ASN A 165 -8.10 9.02 30.94
N VAL A 166 -7.32 8.07 30.41
CA VAL A 166 -7.62 6.63 30.52
C VAL A 166 -7.64 6.17 31.98
N THR A 167 -6.79 6.75 32.83
CA THR A 167 -6.73 6.40 34.26
C THR A 167 -7.81 7.06 35.13
N SER A 168 -8.37 8.20 34.73
CA SER A 168 -9.28 8.99 35.57
C SER A 168 -10.69 9.14 34.99
N THR A 169 -10.83 9.95 33.95
CA THR A 169 -12.10 10.46 33.40
C THR A 169 -12.70 9.56 32.32
N ARG A 170 -11.86 8.79 31.62
CA ARG A 170 -12.21 7.88 30.51
C ARG A 170 -13.08 8.56 29.44
N ASP A 171 -12.83 9.84 29.16
CA ASP A 171 -13.55 10.58 28.13
C ASP A 171 -13.07 10.18 26.73
N PRO A 172 -13.89 9.49 25.92
CA PRO A 172 -13.49 9.10 24.57
C PRO A 172 -13.35 10.31 23.62
N GLN A 173 -13.98 11.46 23.91
CA GLN A 173 -13.82 12.67 23.11
C GLN A 173 -12.38 13.17 23.19
N GLN A 174 -11.83 13.33 24.40
CA GLN A 174 -10.46 13.82 24.57
C GLN A 174 -9.41 12.96 23.82
N VAL A 175 -9.55 11.64 23.83
CA VAL A 175 -8.67 10.74 23.06
C VAL A 175 -8.77 11.03 21.56
N LYS A 176 -9.99 11.15 21.02
CA LYS A 176 -10.20 11.50 19.61
C LYS A 176 -9.61 12.86 19.25
N GLN A 177 -9.71 13.84 20.14
CA GLN A 177 -9.12 15.17 19.91
C GLN A 177 -7.60 15.07 19.78
N VAL A 178 -6.94 14.34 20.67
CA VAL A 178 -5.49 14.11 20.60
C VAL A 178 -5.11 13.36 19.31
N GLN A 179 -5.85 12.32 18.93
CA GLN A 179 -5.61 11.59 17.68
C GLN A 179 -5.70 12.50 16.45
N GLN A 180 -6.69 13.41 16.39
CA GLN A 180 -6.83 14.37 15.30
C GLN A 180 -5.66 15.34 15.23
N VAL A 181 -5.16 15.81 16.39
CA VAL A 181 -3.97 16.66 16.44
C VAL A 181 -2.72 15.90 15.99
N MET A 182 -2.52 14.66 16.43
CA MET A 182 -1.40 13.84 15.96
C MET A 182 -1.45 13.63 14.44
N LYS A 183 -2.64 13.42 13.88
CA LYS A 183 -2.82 13.31 12.43
C LYS A 183 -2.47 14.62 11.72
N LEU A 184 -2.91 15.76 12.22
CA LEU A 184 -2.54 17.09 11.70
C LEU A 184 -1.01 17.25 11.69
N LEU A 185 -0.35 16.94 12.81
CA LEU A 185 1.11 17.01 12.92
C LEU A 185 1.81 16.04 11.96
N SER A 186 1.27 14.83 11.78
CA SER A 186 1.82 13.85 10.84
C SER A 186 1.72 14.33 9.40
N THR A 187 0.57 14.86 8.99
CA THR A 187 0.37 15.40 7.64
C THR A 187 1.28 16.60 7.40
N ALA A 188 1.36 17.53 8.36
CA ALA A 188 2.25 18.68 8.27
C ALA A 188 3.73 18.26 8.19
N LEU A 189 4.16 17.31 9.03
CA LEU A 189 5.53 16.80 9.03
C LEU A 189 5.87 16.08 7.71
N ALA A 190 4.98 15.25 7.18
CA ALA A 190 5.20 14.56 5.91
C ALA A 190 5.43 15.56 4.76
N LYS A 191 4.60 16.61 4.66
CA LYS A 191 4.80 17.69 3.66
C LYS A 191 6.06 18.51 3.91
N GLY A 192 6.29 18.93 5.15
CA GLY A 192 7.45 19.75 5.51
C GLY A 192 8.80 19.05 5.37
N THR A 193 8.81 17.73 5.17
CA THR A 193 10.00 16.90 4.99
C THR A 193 10.09 16.28 3.60
N ASP A 194 9.20 16.64 2.67
CA ASP A 194 9.25 16.23 1.27
C ASP A 194 9.89 17.31 0.40
N PRO A 195 11.08 17.07 -0.20
CA PRO A 195 11.72 18.02 -1.10
C PRO A 195 10.89 18.40 -2.33
N GLN A 196 9.87 17.61 -2.67
CA GLN A 196 8.96 17.89 -3.79
C GLN A 196 7.72 18.69 -3.39
N ASP A 197 7.45 18.86 -2.09
CA ASP A 197 6.33 19.65 -1.60
C ASP A 197 6.75 21.12 -1.40
N GLU A 198 5.86 22.05 -1.77
CA GLU A 198 6.11 23.48 -1.59
C GLU A 198 6.34 23.85 -0.12
N ALA A 199 5.87 23.04 0.83
CA ALA A 199 6.02 23.22 2.28
C ALA A 199 7.40 22.78 2.82
N PHE A 200 8.30 22.24 1.99
CA PHE A 200 9.59 21.72 2.43
C PHE A 200 10.38 22.71 3.29
N MET A 201 10.81 22.26 4.47
CA MET A 201 11.55 23.06 5.46
C MET A 201 13.07 23.08 5.21
N GLY A 202 13.57 22.26 4.29
CA GLY A 202 14.99 22.15 3.98
C GLY A 202 15.72 21.06 4.76
N GLU A 203 16.91 20.67 4.26
CA GLU A 203 17.76 19.62 4.82
C GLU A 203 18.15 19.87 6.29
N ALA A 204 18.41 21.12 6.66
CA ALA A 204 18.74 21.48 8.03
C ALA A 204 17.64 21.15 9.04
N TYR A 205 16.37 21.11 8.60
CA TYR A 205 15.26 20.70 9.46
C TYR A 205 15.25 19.18 9.68
N LEU A 206 15.59 18.39 8.66
CA LEU A 206 15.76 16.94 8.80
C LEU A 206 16.90 16.60 9.77
N ASP A 207 18.03 17.29 9.68
CA ASP A 207 19.16 17.12 10.61
C ASP A 207 18.78 17.48 12.05
N GLN A 208 17.96 18.52 12.23
CA GLN A 208 17.42 18.88 13.54
C GLN A 208 16.46 17.80 14.08
N LEU A 209 15.62 17.20 13.23
CA LEU A 209 14.75 16.09 13.63
C LEU A 209 15.56 14.87 14.07
N VAL A 210 16.67 14.56 13.39
CA VAL A 210 17.61 13.51 13.80
C VAL A 210 18.24 13.83 15.16
N LYS A 211 18.73 15.07 15.31
CA LYS A 211 19.35 15.51 16.56
C LYS A 211 18.40 15.39 17.76
N GLU A 212 17.18 15.89 17.61
CA GLU A 212 16.16 15.78 18.66
C GLU A 212 15.66 14.32 18.81
N GLY A 213 15.61 13.55 17.72
CA GLY A 213 15.27 12.12 17.76
C GLY A 213 16.22 11.29 18.62
N ARG A 214 17.53 11.56 18.53
CA ARG A 214 18.58 10.92 19.35
C ARG A 214 18.68 11.49 20.76
N ALA A 215 18.12 12.66 21.04
CA ALA A 215 18.26 13.32 22.33
C ALA A 215 17.37 12.67 23.40
N GLU A 216 17.80 12.80 24.65
CA GLU A 216 16.96 12.47 25.81
C GLU A 216 16.07 13.66 26.15
N HIS A 217 14.79 13.39 26.36
CA HIS A 217 13.78 14.35 26.74
C HIS A 217 13.05 13.91 28.01
N LYS A 218 12.40 14.86 28.66
CA LYS A 218 11.61 14.62 29.87
C LYS A 218 10.26 15.31 29.78
N ALA A 219 9.20 14.55 30.05
CA ALA A 219 7.85 15.05 30.19
C ALA A 219 7.26 14.54 31.52
N LEU A 220 7.00 15.46 32.45
CA LEU A 220 6.68 15.15 33.85
C LEU A 220 7.73 14.19 34.45
N GLU A 221 7.31 13.02 34.93
CA GLU A 221 8.18 12.00 35.53
C GLU A 221 8.72 10.99 34.50
N VAL A 222 8.36 11.12 33.22
CA VAL A 222 8.76 10.17 32.16
C VAL A 222 9.94 10.72 31.39
N THR A 223 11.04 9.96 31.37
CA THR A 223 12.21 10.23 30.53
C THR A 223 12.17 9.31 29.32
N TYR A 224 12.45 9.82 28.13
CA TYR A 224 12.34 9.10 26.87
C TYR A 224 13.37 9.61 25.85
N VAL A 225 13.67 8.79 24.86
CA VAL A 225 14.47 9.19 23.69
C VAL A 225 13.53 9.79 22.64
N GLY A 226 13.94 10.88 21.99
CA GLY A 226 13.08 11.66 21.08
C GLY A 226 12.37 10.82 20.01
N TYR A 227 13.03 9.80 19.44
CA TYR A 227 12.43 8.89 18.47
C TYR A 227 11.22 8.12 19.00
N GLN A 228 11.15 7.82 20.31
CA GLN A 228 9.97 7.21 20.92
C GLN A 228 8.74 8.13 20.84
N ALA A 229 8.94 9.44 20.93
CA ALA A 229 7.87 10.42 20.82
C ALA A 229 7.54 10.76 19.36
N GLN A 230 8.54 10.87 18.48
CA GLN A 230 8.31 11.06 17.04
C GLN A 230 7.51 9.90 16.43
N ALA A 231 7.73 8.67 16.90
CA ALA A 231 6.97 7.49 16.51
C ALA A 231 5.44 7.65 16.68
N LEU A 232 4.98 8.42 17.68
CA LEU A 232 3.55 8.72 17.86
C LEU A 232 2.96 9.52 16.70
N ILE A 233 3.76 10.39 16.09
CA ILE A 233 3.36 11.15 14.89
C ILE A 233 3.36 10.21 13.69
N TRP A 234 4.43 9.43 13.49
CA TRP A 234 4.55 8.51 12.35
C TRP A 234 3.39 7.51 12.30
N ARG A 235 3.02 6.96 13.45
CA ARG A 235 1.86 6.08 13.59
C ARG A 235 0.56 6.76 13.18
N ALA A 236 0.37 8.03 13.54
CA ALA A 236 -0.90 8.72 13.37
C ALA A 236 -1.25 9.03 11.90
N GLY A 237 -0.25 8.97 11.00
CA GLY A 237 -0.45 9.16 9.57
C GLY A 237 -1.25 8.02 8.92
N ASP A 238 -2.18 8.39 8.04
CA ASP A 238 -2.93 7.46 7.18
C ASP A 238 -2.34 7.33 5.77
N GLY A 239 -1.11 7.81 5.58
CA GLY A 239 -0.40 7.80 4.30
C GLY A 239 -0.86 8.87 3.31
N LYS A 240 -1.59 9.91 3.75
CA LYS A 240 -2.11 10.98 2.89
C LYS A 240 -1.69 12.38 3.40
N PRO A 241 -0.58 12.96 2.89
CA PRO A 241 0.40 12.36 1.97
C PRO A 241 1.30 11.35 2.69
N PRO A 242 1.98 10.46 1.95
CA PRO A 242 2.98 9.57 2.54
C PRO A 242 4.23 10.36 2.96
N PHE A 243 5.00 9.83 3.90
CA PHE A 243 6.35 10.35 4.15
C PHE A 243 7.24 10.13 2.91
N SER A 244 8.09 11.12 2.63
CA SER A 244 8.93 11.14 1.44
C SER A 244 10.07 10.11 1.51
N GLU A 245 10.64 9.80 0.33
CA GLU A 245 11.89 9.05 0.23
C GLU A 245 12.98 9.70 1.10
N ARG A 246 13.16 11.02 0.97
CA ARG A 246 14.18 11.78 1.67
C ARG A 246 14.03 11.73 3.20
N PHE A 247 12.80 11.78 3.71
CA PHE A 247 12.54 11.61 5.14
C PHE A 247 13.03 10.24 5.63
N MET A 248 12.74 9.17 4.87
CA MET A 248 13.19 7.83 5.22
C MET A 248 14.72 7.70 5.14
N GLU A 249 15.35 8.36 4.17
CA GLU A 249 16.82 8.36 4.06
C GLU A 249 17.54 9.01 5.23
N VAL A 250 17.00 10.10 5.77
CA VAL A 250 17.67 10.89 6.81
C VAL A 250 17.19 10.48 8.20
N VAL A 251 15.88 10.62 8.46
CA VAL A 251 15.31 10.40 9.79
C VAL A 251 15.04 8.90 10.01
N GLY A 252 14.48 8.22 9.01
CA GLY A 252 14.09 6.81 9.12
C GLY A 252 15.29 5.88 9.33
N ARG A 253 16.29 5.95 8.44
CA ARG A 253 17.53 5.15 8.56
C ARG A 253 18.24 5.40 9.89
N ASP A 254 18.32 6.67 10.33
CA ASP A 254 18.96 7.00 11.61
C ASP A 254 18.21 6.44 12.82
N ALA A 255 16.87 6.47 12.81
CA ALA A 255 16.06 5.86 13.86
C ALA A 255 16.32 4.36 14.00
N VAL A 256 16.49 3.63 12.88
CA VAL A 256 16.87 2.20 12.90
C VAL A 256 18.25 2.00 13.50
N VAL A 257 19.23 2.80 13.09
CA VAL A 257 20.60 2.74 13.60
C VAL A 257 20.64 3.00 15.09
N HIS A 258 20.00 4.07 15.54
CA HIS A 258 19.95 4.44 16.94
C HIS A 258 19.25 3.37 17.78
N GLN A 259 18.18 2.78 17.25
CA GLN A 259 17.47 1.70 17.95
C GLN A 259 18.36 0.46 18.16
N LYS A 260 19.23 0.16 17.20
CA LYS A 260 20.25 -0.89 17.37
C LYS A 260 21.29 -0.50 18.43
N GLU A 261 21.82 0.72 18.38
CA GLU A 261 22.78 1.23 19.38
C GLU A 261 22.24 1.14 20.81
N LEU A 262 20.96 1.49 21.02
CA LEU A 262 20.29 1.36 22.32
C LEU A 262 20.14 -0.10 22.77
N SER A 263 19.85 -1.01 21.84
CA SER A 263 19.74 -2.44 22.13
C SER A 263 21.08 -3.04 22.54
N ASP A 264 22.15 -2.69 21.82
CA ASP A 264 23.51 -3.19 22.09
C ASP A 264 24.08 -2.64 23.42
N SER A 265 23.73 -1.40 23.78
CA SER A 265 24.25 -0.71 24.97
C SER A 265 23.56 -1.08 26.30
N ARG A 266 22.52 -1.93 26.28
CA ARG A 266 21.76 -2.37 27.48
C ARG A 266 21.25 -1.22 28.36
N THR A 267 20.94 -0.08 27.75
CA THR A 267 20.34 1.07 28.45
C THR A 267 18.91 0.76 28.93
N PRO A 268 18.30 1.58 29.81
CA PRO A 268 16.88 1.43 30.17
C PRO A 268 15.94 1.51 28.95
N TYR A 269 16.39 2.13 27.86
CA TYR A 269 15.69 2.26 26.58
C TYR A 269 15.92 1.07 25.63
N ALA A 270 16.73 0.07 26.03
CA ALA A 270 17.09 -1.09 25.21
C ALA A 270 15.88 -1.93 24.76
N ASN A 271 14.72 -1.77 25.42
CA ASN A 271 13.50 -2.49 25.07
C ASN A 271 12.80 -2.00 23.80
N SER A 272 13.30 -0.94 23.14
CA SER A 272 12.86 -0.48 21.81
C SER A 272 11.38 -0.11 21.66
N MET A 273 10.64 -0.03 22.77
CA MET A 273 9.21 0.29 22.76
C MET A 273 8.98 1.74 22.37
N ASP A 274 7.89 2.00 21.66
CA ASP A 274 7.42 3.36 21.39
C ASP A 274 6.90 4.02 22.69
N LEU A 275 6.69 5.34 22.65
CA LEU A 275 6.22 6.05 23.83
C LEU A 275 4.76 5.66 24.20
N ALA A 276 3.92 5.27 23.24
CA ALA A 276 2.56 4.83 23.57
C ALA A 276 2.57 3.57 24.45
N THR A 277 3.44 2.61 24.14
CA THR A 277 3.60 1.38 24.92
C THR A 277 4.19 1.69 26.29
N VAL A 278 5.21 2.56 26.36
CA VAL A 278 5.78 3.01 27.64
C VAL A 278 4.74 3.69 28.53
N LEU A 279 3.83 4.46 27.94
CA LEU A 279 2.76 5.14 28.66
C LEU A 279 1.52 4.26 28.93
N GLY A 280 1.45 3.06 28.34
CA GLY A 280 0.29 2.16 28.45
C GLY A 280 -0.95 2.67 27.71
N ILE A 281 -0.78 3.40 26.61
CA ILE A 281 -1.85 4.03 25.83
C ILE A 281 -1.95 3.54 24.38
N SER A 282 -1.22 2.49 23.99
CA SER A 282 -1.18 1.97 22.61
C SER A 282 -2.56 1.74 22.02
N ASP A 283 -3.47 1.09 22.77
CA ASP A 283 -4.86 0.83 22.35
C ASP A 283 -5.64 2.13 22.07
N SER A 284 -5.29 3.22 22.76
CA SER A 284 -5.92 4.54 22.59
C SER A 284 -5.31 5.36 21.45
N MET A 285 -4.19 4.92 20.87
CA MET A 285 -3.43 5.67 19.87
C MET A 285 -3.38 4.98 18.50
N GLN A 286 -4.14 3.91 18.27
CA GLN A 286 -4.22 3.25 16.97
C GLN A 286 -5.04 4.04 15.94
N PRO A 287 -4.56 4.19 14.69
CA PRO A 287 -5.37 4.72 13.60
C PRO A 287 -6.32 3.63 13.07
N GLY A 288 -7.63 3.80 13.30
CA GLY A 288 -8.71 3.11 12.57
C GLY A 288 -8.85 1.59 12.73
N GLY A 289 -9.96 1.14 13.34
CA GLY A 289 -10.45 -0.25 13.23
C GLY A 289 -9.84 -1.24 14.24
N PRO A 290 -10.46 -2.43 14.41
CA PRO A 290 -10.42 -3.20 15.65
C PRO A 290 -9.05 -3.83 15.96
N ARG A 291 -8.83 -4.09 17.26
CA ARG A 291 -7.70 -4.83 17.85
C ARG A 291 -7.22 -5.98 16.94
N MET A 292 -5.97 -5.90 16.50
CA MET A 292 -5.22 -7.07 16.04
C MET A 292 -4.40 -7.58 17.23
N GLY A 293 -5.01 -8.47 18.02
CA GLY A 293 -4.45 -9.05 19.24
C GLY A 293 -5.53 -9.80 20.02
N GLN A 294 -5.14 -10.69 20.94
CA GLN A 294 -6.12 -11.39 21.76
C GLN A 294 -6.94 -10.37 22.59
N PRO A 295 -8.27 -10.54 22.71
CA PRO A 295 -9.08 -9.69 23.57
C PRO A 295 -8.53 -9.68 25.00
N GLY A 296 -7.97 -8.55 25.44
CA GLY A 296 -7.49 -8.36 26.82
C GLY A 296 -6.00 -8.11 26.96
N GLU A 297 -5.17 -8.42 25.96
CA GLU A 297 -3.74 -8.09 26.02
C GLU A 297 -3.45 -6.66 25.52
N PRO A 298 -2.61 -5.87 26.21
CA PRO A 298 -2.20 -4.55 25.73
C PRO A 298 -1.38 -4.67 24.45
N ILE A 299 -1.72 -3.88 23.42
CA ILE A 299 -0.92 -3.81 22.20
C ILE A 299 0.44 -3.20 22.54
N LYS A 300 1.51 -3.92 22.21
CA LYS A 300 2.88 -3.42 22.33
C LYS A 300 3.38 -3.06 20.95
N ALA A 301 4.16 -2.00 20.86
CA ALA A 301 4.77 -1.58 19.62
C ALA A 301 6.11 -0.92 19.89
N SER A 302 6.95 -0.94 18.87
CA SER A 302 8.27 -0.35 18.86
C SER A 302 8.35 0.85 17.93
N VAL A 303 9.40 1.66 18.09
CA VAL A 303 9.73 2.75 17.16
C VAL A 303 9.83 2.23 15.72
N ILE A 304 10.33 1.00 15.53
CA ILE A 304 10.47 0.37 14.21
C ILE A 304 9.11 -0.01 13.62
N ASP A 305 8.14 -0.43 14.45
CA ASP A 305 6.79 -0.75 13.99
C ASP A 305 6.10 0.52 13.46
N ASP A 306 6.26 1.65 14.16
CA ASP A 306 5.69 2.94 13.76
C ASP A 306 6.38 3.56 12.56
N LEU A 307 7.70 3.39 12.46
CA LEU A 307 8.43 3.78 11.27
C LEU A 307 8.01 2.93 10.06
N SER A 308 7.79 1.63 10.26
CA SER A 308 7.28 0.74 9.21
C SER A 308 5.87 1.14 8.78
N GLN A 309 5.02 1.52 9.74
CA GLN A 309 3.68 2.06 9.49
C GLN A 309 3.72 3.30 8.60
N ALA A 310 4.66 4.23 8.85
CA ALA A 310 4.84 5.43 8.03
C ALA A 310 5.41 5.14 6.63
N ALA A 311 6.33 4.18 6.51
CA ALA A 311 7.03 3.87 5.27
C ALA A 311 6.20 3.01 4.29
N GLN A 312 5.26 2.18 4.76
CA GLN A 312 4.50 1.25 3.91
C GLN A 312 3.63 1.93 2.81
N TYR A 313 3.37 3.23 2.92
CA TYR A 313 2.45 3.93 2.04
C TYR A 313 3.08 4.37 0.71
N SER A 314 4.42 4.38 0.59
CA SER A 314 5.15 4.83 -0.59
C SER A 314 6.25 3.83 -0.96
N LEU A 315 6.33 3.45 -2.24
CA LEU A 315 7.37 2.51 -2.72
C LEU A 315 8.77 3.13 -2.56
N PRO A 316 9.04 4.37 -3.05
CA PRO A 316 10.31 5.05 -2.80
C PRO A 316 10.69 5.13 -1.32
N ALA A 317 9.73 5.48 -0.44
CA ALA A 317 9.99 5.58 1.00
C ALA A 317 10.35 4.22 1.62
N ALA A 318 9.57 3.17 1.27
CA ALA A 318 9.80 1.82 1.74
C ALA A 318 11.18 1.28 1.31
N GLN A 319 11.54 1.49 0.04
CA GLN A 319 12.83 1.07 -0.50
C GLN A 319 13.99 1.87 0.09
N ALA A 320 13.84 3.19 0.21
CA ALA A 320 14.82 4.05 0.84
C ALA A 320 15.12 3.60 2.28
N LEU A 321 14.10 3.23 3.06
CA LEU A 321 14.31 2.75 4.42
C LEU A 321 15.08 1.42 4.47
N LEU A 322 14.68 0.44 3.67
CA LEU A 322 15.16 -0.95 3.81
C LEU A 322 16.50 -1.23 3.12
N PHE A 323 16.75 -0.68 1.93
CA PHE A 323 17.86 -1.09 1.06
C PHE A 323 19.10 -0.20 1.19
N HIS A 324 19.43 0.15 2.43
CA HIS A 324 20.64 0.88 2.76
C HIS A 324 21.49 0.10 3.75
N THR A 325 22.82 0.22 3.62
CA THR A 325 23.77 -0.31 4.60
C THR A 325 24.33 0.86 5.40
N PRO A 326 23.90 1.05 6.67
CA PRO A 326 24.41 2.12 7.50
C PRO A 326 25.93 2.07 7.68
N LYS A 327 26.54 3.23 7.92
CA LYS A 327 27.98 3.32 8.15
C LYS A 327 28.39 2.44 9.35
N GLY A 328 29.36 1.55 9.13
CA GLY A 328 29.85 0.61 10.15
C GLY A 328 29.06 -0.70 10.24
N TRP A 329 27.97 -0.86 9.48
CA TRP A 329 27.25 -2.12 9.40
C TRP A 329 27.83 -3.01 8.31
N LYS A 330 27.74 -4.33 8.52
CA LYS A 330 28.04 -5.36 7.50
C LYS A 330 26.80 -5.81 6.73
N LYS A 331 25.62 -5.43 7.21
CA LYS A 331 24.30 -5.85 6.76
C LYS A 331 23.50 -4.63 6.34
N SER A 332 22.62 -4.79 5.34
CA SER A 332 21.61 -3.77 5.06
C SER A 332 20.60 -3.68 6.21
N ILE A 333 19.81 -2.60 6.25
CA ILE A 333 18.68 -2.48 7.19
C ILE A 333 17.72 -3.65 7.00
N MET A 334 17.38 -4.01 5.76
CA MET A 334 16.55 -5.18 5.48
C MET A 334 17.14 -6.45 6.11
N GLU A 335 18.42 -6.75 5.87
CA GLU A 335 19.04 -7.96 6.40
C GLU A 335 19.08 -7.96 7.93
N TYR A 336 19.37 -6.82 8.56
CA TYR A 336 19.29 -6.68 10.01
C TYR A 336 17.86 -6.95 10.55
N LEU A 337 16.84 -6.38 9.89
CA LEU A 337 15.44 -6.56 10.30
C LEU A 337 14.95 -8.00 10.11
N LEU A 338 15.41 -8.68 9.05
CA LEU A 338 15.05 -10.07 8.73
C LEU A 338 15.89 -11.12 9.48
N THR A 339 16.93 -10.73 10.24
CA THR A 339 17.81 -11.69 10.93
C THR A 339 18.00 -11.36 12.41
N ASP A 340 18.65 -10.24 12.73
CA ASP A 340 19.05 -9.89 14.09
C ASP A 340 17.88 -9.33 14.93
N ARG A 341 16.93 -8.62 14.30
CA ARG A 341 15.85 -7.90 15.00
C ARG A 341 14.52 -8.67 15.10
N LEU A 342 14.46 -9.90 14.59
CA LEU A 342 13.25 -10.75 14.60
C LEU A 342 12.65 -10.92 16.01
N ASP A 343 13.49 -11.14 17.03
CA ASP A 343 13.01 -11.32 18.42
C ASP A 343 12.34 -10.07 18.98
N GLY A 344 12.75 -8.89 18.49
CA GLY A 344 12.11 -7.65 18.89
C GLY A 344 10.71 -7.50 18.29
N PHE A 345 10.45 -8.04 17.09
CA PHE A 345 9.10 -8.08 16.52
C PHE A 345 8.23 -9.06 17.30
N ASN A 346 8.73 -10.26 17.58
CA ASN A 346 8.00 -11.26 18.38
C ASN A 346 7.69 -10.78 19.81
N LYS A 347 8.54 -9.92 20.40
CA LYS A 347 8.28 -9.29 21.71
C LYS A 347 7.13 -8.28 21.68
N THR A 348 6.92 -7.56 20.58
CA THR A 348 5.80 -6.63 20.44
C THR A 348 4.54 -7.34 19.97
N GLY A 349 4.68 -8.37 19.14
CA GLY A 349 3.57 -9.06 18.47
C GLY A 349 2.92 -8.22 17.37
N ASN A 350 3.38 -6.99 17.15
CA ASN A 350 2.81 -6.05 16.18
C ASN A 350 3.48 -6.19 14.81
N HIS A 351 3.25 -7.32 14.16
CA HIS A 351 3.95 -7.68 12.92
C HIS A 351 3.39 -7.01 11.66
N ALA A 352 2.15 -6.51 11.70
CA ALA A 352 1.44 -6.03 10.52
C ALA A 352 2.14 -4.85 9.81
N PRO A 353 2.64 -3.80 10.50
CA PRO A 353 3.31 -2.69 9.83
C PRO A 353 4.57 -3.12 9.06
N PHE A 354 5.41 -3.97 9.66
CA PHE A 354 6.62 -4.45 8.99
C PHE A 354 6.31 -5.41 7.84
N ALA A 355 5.30 -6.28 8.00
CA ALA A 355 4.82 -7.14 6.91
C ALA A 355 4.34 -6.32 5.71
N ALA A 356 3.56 -5.26 5.94
CA ALA A 356 3.08 -4.38 4.88
C ALA A 356 4.19 -3.53 4.26
N LEU A 357 5.16 -3.07 5.06
CA LEU A 357 6.37 -2.42 4.56
C LEU A 357 7.14 -3.33 3.58
N LEU A 358 7.40 -4.58 3.98
CA LEU A 358 8.09 -5.56 3.13
C LEU A 358 7.33 -5.79 1.82
N GLN A 359 6.01 -6.01 1.89
CA GLN A 359 5.19 -6.18 0.69
C GLN A 359 5.28 -4.95 -0.22
N LYS A 360 5.18 -3.74 0.34
CA LYS A 360 5.28 -2.50 -0.43
C LYS A 360 6.63 -2.38 -1.13
N ALA A 361 7.71 -2.66 -0.42
CA ALA A 361 9.08 -2.46 -0.91
C ALA A 361 9.49 -3.46 -2.00
N LEU A 362 8.93 -4.68 -1.95
CA LEU A 362 9.39 -5.82 -2.76
C LEU A 362 8.45 -6.15 -3.93
N SER A 363 7.14 -5.89 -3.82
CA SER A 363 6.16 -6.33 -4.85
C SER A 363 6.10 -5.44 -6.10
N GLY A 364 6.96 -4.42 -6.21
CA GLY A 364 7.02 -3.58 -7.42
C GLY A 364 7.53 -4.37 -8.63
N LYS A 365 7.09 -3.99 -9.84
CA LYS A 365 7.47 -4.68 -11.10
C LYS A 365 8.74 -4.13 -11.74
N ASP A 366 9.32 -3.09 -11.17
CA ASP A 366 10.56 -2.49 -11.65
C ASP A 366 11.78 -3.37 -11.31
N LYS A 367 12.90 -3.10 -12.00
CA LYS A 367 14.12 -3.89 -11.83
C LYS A 367 14.72 -3.82 -10.43
N GLU A 368 14.52 -2.71 -9.71
CA GLU A 368 15.04 -2.57 -8.35
C GLU A 368 14.23 -3.41 -7.37
N SER A 369 12.89 -3.35 -7.45
CA SER A 369 12.00 -4.23 -6.67
C SER A 369 12.31 -5.71 -6.86
N LEU A 370 12.58 -6.15 -8.09
CA LEU A 370 12.98 -7.54 -8.37
C LEU A 370 14.34 -7.88 -7.74
N LYS A 371 15.34 -7.00 -7.89
CA LYS A 371 16.66 -7.17 -7.26
C LYS A 371 16.52 -7.31 -5.75
N TYR A 372 15.73 -6.43 -5.13
CA TYR A 372 15.48 -6.42 -3.71
C TYR A 372 14.70 -7.66 -3.24
N THR A 373 13.78 -8.16 -4.06
CA THR A 373 13.09 -9.44 -3.82
C THR A 373 14.08 -10.59 -3.81
N ASN A 374 14.98 -10.65 -4.80
CA ASN A 374 16.04 -11.65 -4.83
C ASN A 374 16.91 -11.60 -3.57
N ASP A 375 17.36 -10.41 -3.16
CA ASP A 375 18.16 -10.21 -1.95
C ASP A 375 17.41 -10.70 -0.69
N ALA A 376 16.12 -10.38 -0.57
CA ALA A 376 15.27 -10.82 0.55
C ALA A 376 15.12 -12.35 0.60
N LEU A 377 14.88 -12.99 -0.55
CA LEU A 377 14.77 -14.45 -0.64
C LEU A 377 16.10 -15.15 -0.34
N VAL A 378 17.23 -14.57 -0.75
CA VAL A 378 18.58 -15.07 -0.42
C VAL A 378 18.87 -14.97 1.08
N ILE A 379 18.39 -13.94 1.77
CA ILE A 379 18.49 -13.84 3.22
C ILE A 379 17.61 -14.90 3.88
N LEU A 380 16.35 -14.99 3.47
CA LEU A 380 15.38 -15.90 4.07
C LEU A 380 15.75 -17.37 3.84
N LYS A 381 16.31 -17.75 2.68
CA LYS A 381 16.74 -19.13 2.47
C LYS A 381 17.84 -19.55 3.44
N LYS A 382 18.73 -18.63 3.85
CA LYS A 382 19.78 -18.89 4.87
C LYS A 382 19.15 -19.06 6.25
N GLU A 383 18.12 -18.28 6.56
CA GLU A 383 17.35 -18.44 7.79
C GLU A 383 16.52 -19.74 7.80
N LEU A 384 16.12 -20.25 6.63
CA LEU A 384 15.40 -21.52 6.51
C LEU A 384 16.30 -22.75 6.34
N ASP A 385 17.61 -22.56 6.21
CA ASP A 385 18.55 -23.67 6.09
C ASP A 385 18.49 -24.57 7.33
N GLY A 386 18.39 -25.88 7.10
CA GLY A 386 18.20 -26.89 8.14
C GLY A 386 16.84 -26.88 8.87
N VAL A 387 15.92 -25.94 8.58
CA VAL A 387 14.61 -25.89 9.25
C VAL A 387 13.69 -27.02 8.80
N PHE A 388 13.68 -27.28 7.49
CA PHE A 388 12.92 -28.36 6.87
C PHE A 388 13.89 -29.45 6.40
N ALA A 389 13.64 -30.70 6.78
CA ALA A 389 14.42 -31.84 6.34
C ALA A 389 13.59 -33.13 6.33
N ALA A 390 14.14 -34.19 5.74
CA ALA A 390 13.58 -35.52 5.88
C ALA A 390 13.75 -36.04 7.32
N GLY A 391 12.66 -36.57 7.88
CA GLY A 391 12.63 -37.29 9.13
C GLY A 391 13.17 -38.71 8.99
N ALA A 392 13.25 -39.44 10.12
CA ALA A 392 13.72 -40.82 10.12
C ALA A 392 12.79 -41.79 9.36
N ASP A 393 11.51 -41.45 9.28
CA ASP A 393 10.51 -42.14 8.45
C ASP A 393 10.52 -41.66 6.99
N GLY A 394 11.45 -40.77 6.65
CA GLY A 394 11.58 -40.14 5.35
C GLY A 394 10.55 -39.07 5.05
N ARG A 395 9.63 -38.73 5.95
CA ARG A 395 8.63 -37.67 5.69
C ARG A 395 9.21 -36.29 5.96
N LEU A 396 8.54 -35.24 5.48
CA LEU A 396 8.91 -33.88 5.83
C LEU A 396 8.77 -33.65 7.34
N GLU A 397 9.86 -33.22 7.98
CA GLU A 397 9.91 -32.89 9.40
C GLU A 397 10.43 -31.45 9.58
N VAL A 398 9.87 -30.74 10.56
CA VAL A 398 10.40 -29.45 11.04
C VAL A 398 11.46 -29.73 12.10
N LYS A 399 12.74 -29.63 11.73
CA LYS A 399 13.87 -29.92 12.64
C LYS A 399 14.12 -28.80 13.65
N ASP A 400 13.83 -27.56 13.29
CA ASP A 400 13.96 -26.40 14.16
C ASP A 400 12.63 -25.64 14.29
N PRO A 401 11.69 -26.13 15.13
CA PRO A 401 10.40 -25.49 15.31
C PRO A 401 10.52 -24.11 15.94
N ALA A 402 11.53 -23.86 16.77
CA ALA A 402 11.74 -22.57 17.42
C ALA A 402 12.13 -21.48 16.40
N LYS A 403 13.07 -21.78 15.50
CA LYS A 403 13.44 -20.88 14.41
C LYS A 403 12.30 -20.67 13.43
N LEU A 404 11.57 -21.73 13.10
CA LEU A 404 10.40 -21.63 12.23
C LEU A 404 9.28 -20.76 12.84
N GLU A 405 9.08 -20.84 14.16
CA GLU A 405 8.11 -20.00 14.85
C GLU A 405 8.57 -18.54 14.94
N ARG A 406 9.86 -18.31 15.16
CA ARG A 406 10.46 -16.96 15.15
C ARG A 406 10.24 -16.22 13.83
N LEU A 407 10.16 -16.95 12.72
CA LEU A 407 9.92 -16.44 11.37
C LEU A 407 8.44 -16.44 10.97
N SER A 408 7.52 -17.00 11.77
CA SER A 408 6.18 -17.37 11.33
C SER A 408 5.38 -16.23 10.69
N PHE A 409 5.53 -15.01 11.23
CA PHE A 409 4.85 -13.81 10.74
C PHE A 409 5.28 -13.37 9.33
N LEU A 410 6.42 -13.84 8.83
CA LEU A 410 6.93 -13.52 7.50
C LEU A 410 6.36 -14.43 6.40
N SER A 411 5.77 -15.58 6.73
CA SER A 411 5.28 -16.54 5.72
C SER A 411 4.20 -15.94 4.82
N GLY A 412 3.27 -15.19 5.41
CA GLY A 412 2.26 -14.40 4.71
C GLY A 412 2.84 -13.40 3.70
N PRO A 413 3.55 -12.35 4.16
CA PRO A 413 4.08 -11.31 3.28
C PRO A 413 5.08 -11.84 2.25
N VAL A 414 5.93 -12.80 2.60
CA VAL A 414 6.89 -13.39 1.66
C VAL A 414 6.18 -14.12 0.54
N GLY A 415 5.15 -14.93 0.84
CA GLY A 415 4.41 -15.61 -0.21
C GLY A 415 3.60 -14.66 -1.10
N VAL A 416 3.11 -13.52 -0.57
CA VAL A 416 2.50 -12.46 -1.40
C VAL A 416 3.53 -11.81 -2.33
N VAL A 417 4.73 -11.54 -1.85
CA VAL A 417 5.84 -11.01 -2.68
C VAL A 417 6.25 -12.03 -3.75
N MET A 418 6.39 -13.30 -3.39
CA MET A 418 6.68 -14.38 -4.33
C MET A 418 5.58 -14.52 -5.38
N ALA A 419 4.31 -14.40 -4.98
CA ALA A 419 3.20 -14.37 -5.93
C ALA A 419 3.35 -13.19 -6.88
N ALA A 420 3.62 -11.97 -6.40
CA ALA A 420 3.78 -10.78 -7.24
C ALA A 420 4.84 -10.94 -8.34
N HIS A 421 5.84 -11.80 -8.10
CA HIS A 421 6.91 -12.17 -9.02
C HIS A 421 6.82 -13.64 -9.49
N ILE A 422 5.60 -14.17 -9.65
CA ILE A 422 5.39 -15.60 -9.96
C ILE A 422 6.15 -16.06 -11.21
N ASP A 423 6.27 -15.19 -12.24
CA ASP A 423 7.04 -15.46 -13.45
C ASP A 423 8.51 -15.77 -13.15
N GLN A 424 9.10 -15.02 -12.22
CA GLN A 424 10.50 -15.14 -11.81
C GLN A 424 10.71 -16.31 -10.85
N ILE A 425 9.73 -16.58 -9.97
CA ILE A 425 9.74 -17.77 -9.10
C ILE A 425 9.66 -19.04 -9.95
N PHE A 426 8.74 -19.08 -10.92
CA PHE A 426 8.65 -20.15 -11.91
C PHE A 426 9.98 -20.33 -12.65
N GLY A 427 10.65 -19.24 -13.03
CA GLY A 427 11.91 -19.26 -13.74
C GLY A 427 13.05 -19.98 -13.01
N VAL A 428 12.95 -20.24 -11.71
CA VAL A 428 13.91 -21.09 -10.97
C VAL A 428 13.76 -22.57 -11.32
N PHE A 429 12.56 -22.99 -11.73
CA PHE A 429 12.25 -24.37 -12.11
C PHE A 429 12.39 -24.62 -13.63
N ASP A 430 12.37 -23.57 -14.45
CA ASP A 430 12.64 -23.64 -15.90
C ASP A 430 14.11 -23.27 -16.17
N ASP A 431 14.91 -24.21 -16.71
CA ASP A 431 16.37 -24.07 -16.92
C ASP A 431 16.79 -22.92 -17.88
N ARG A 432 15.82 -22.15 -18.37
CA ARG A 432 16.01 -21.02 -19.28
C ARG A 432 16.20 -19.72 -18.48
N HIS A 433 17.41 -19.53 -17.94
CA HIS A 433 17.92 -18.28 -17.37
C HIS A 433 17.08 -17.71 -16.21
N PRO A 434 17.23 -18.23 -14.97
CA PRO A 434 16.52 -17.69 -13.81
C PRO A 434 16.92 -16.24 -13.54
N GLU A 435 15.94 -15.34 -13.43
CA GLU A 435 16.17 -13.94 -13.01
C GLU A 435 16.49 -13.85 -11.51
N ILE A 436 15.93 -14.76 -10.72
CA ILE A 436 16.30 -15.01 -9.32
C ILE A 436 17.63 -15.76 -9.29
N LYS A 437 18.65 -15.16 -8.68
CA LYS A 437 20.02 -15.68 -8.65
C LYS A 437 20.34 -16.25 -7.29
N ASP A 438 21.31 -17.16 -7.25
CA ASP A 438 21.80 -17.78 -6.01
C ASP A 438 20.71 -18.50 -5.21
N ILE A 439 19.67 -19.02 -5.87
CA ILE A 439 18.62 -19.87 -5.26
C ILE A 439 18.52 -21.14 -6.09
N SER A 440 18.78 -22.29 -5.47
CA SER A 440 18.57 -23.60 -6.11
C SER A 440 17.08 -23.99 -6.08
N ARG A 441 16.68 -25.01 -6.85
CA ARG A 441 15.31 -25.54 -6.80
C ARG A 441 14.91 -26.00 -5.39
N ALA A 442 15.81 -26.69 -4.70
CA ALA A 442 15.60 -27.11 -3.31
C ALA A 442 15.47 -25.92 -2.34
N ASP A 443 16.25 -24.85 -2.54
CA ASP A 443 16.11 -23.63 -1.75
C ASP A 443 14.74 -22.97 -2.01
N MET A 444 14.29 -22.96 -3.26
CA MET A 444 12.98 -22.42 -3.63
C MET A 444 11.84 -23.26 -3.06
N ASP A 445 11.92 -24.59 -3.11
CA ASP A 445 10.92 -25.46 -2.48
C ASP A 445 10.84 -25.24 -0.96
N ARG A 446 11.96 -24.97 -0.26
CA ARG A 446 11.93 -24.58 1.17
C ARG A 446 11.26 -23.23 1.40
N LEU A 447 11.50 -22.25 0.53
CA LEU A 447 10.80 -20.95 0.58
C LEU A 447 9.29 -21.12 0.33
N LEU A 448 8.91 -21.97 -0.62
CA LEU A 448 7.51 -22.32 -0.90
C LEU A 448 6.86 -23.05 0.28
N LEU A 449 7.53 -24.02 0.90
CA LEU A 449 7.06 -24.65 2.15
C LEU A 449 6.86 -23.62 3.27
N PHE A 450 7.80 -22.68 3.42
CA PHE A 450 7.68 -21.62 4.41
C PHE A 450 6.48 -20.72 4.14
N ALA A 451 6.32 -20.22 2.93
CA ALA A 451 5.16 -19.42 2.52
C ALA A 451 3.85 -20.20 2.66
N ALA A 452 3.86 -21.49 2.32
CA ALA A 452 2.69 -22.36 2.34
C ALA A 452 2.18 -22.69 3.75
N ARG A 453 2.86 -22.26 4.82
CA ARG A 453 2.29 -22.24 6.18
C ARG A 453 1.12 -21.26 6.31
N HIS A 454 1.14 -20.18 5.53
CA HIS A 454 0.10 -19.17 5.56
C HIS A 454 -0.91 -19.40 4.42
N GLU A 455 -2.17 -19.68 4.77
CA GLU A 455 -3.23 -20.02 3.82
C GLU A 455 -3.42 -18.95 2.73
N GLY A 456 -3.49 -17.68 3.13
CA GLY A 456 -3.64 -16.56 2.19
C GLY A 456 -2.45 -16.40 1.23
N ALA A 457 -1.27 -16.90 1.60
CA ALA A 457 -0.08 -16.82 0.78
C ALA A 457 -0.06 -17.95 -0.26
N SER A 458 -0.41 -19.18 0.15
CA SER A 458 -0.68 -20.27 -0.79
C SER A 458 -1.77 -19.91 -1.79
N LYS A 459 -2.86 -19.30 -1.33
CA LYS A 459 -3.94 -18.84 -2.21
C LYS A 459 -3.44 -17.80 -3.22
N ALA A 460 -2.61 -16.85 -2.79
CA ALA A 460 -2.02 -15.85 -3.68
C ALA A 460 -1.09 -16.48 -4.72
N LEU A 461 -0.23 -17.43 -4.33
CA LEU A 461 0.67 -18.14 -5.25
C LEU A 461 -0.10 -18.97 -6.29
N ILE A 462 -1.07 -19.78 -5.86
CA ILE A 462 -1.92 -20.58 -6.75
C ILE A 462 -2.73 -19.68 -7.69
N GLY A 463 -3.29 -18.58 -7.16
CA GLY A 463 -4.01 -17.60 -7.96
C GLY A 463 -3.14 -16.93 -9.02
N ALA A 464 -1.90 -16.55 -8.66
CA ALA A 464 -0.95 -15.94 -9.59
C ALA A 464 -0.54 -16.92 -10.71
N GLU A 465 -0.26 -18.19 -10.39
CA GLU A 465 0.07 -19.18 -11.42
C GLU A 465 -1.14 -19.51 -12.30
N ALA A 466 -2.34 -19.62 -11.73
CA ALA A 466 -3.57 -19.83 -12.51
C ALA A 466 -3.82 -18.69 -13.51
N GLN A 467 -3.56 -17.43 -13.10
CA GLN A 467 -3.63 -16.28 -14.00
C GLN A 467 -2.59 -16.36 -15.11
N ARG A 468 -1.35 -16.75 -14.78
CA ARG A 468 -0.27 -16.91 -15.74
C ARG A 468 -0.59 -17.97 -16.80
N MET A 469 -1.09 -19.13 -16.38
CA MET A 469 -1.61 -20.18 -17.26
C MET A 469 -2.70 -19.64 -18.18
N MET A 470 -3.68 -18.92 -17.63
CA MET A 470 -4.77 -18.33 -18.40
C MET A 470 -4.26 -17.38 -19.50
N VAL A 471 -3.30 -16.50 -19.19
CA VAL A 471 -2.67 -15.61 -20.16
C VAL A 471 -2.03 -16.40 -21.29
N LYS A 472 -1.24 -17.44 -20.98
CA LYS A 472 -0.57 -18.28 -21.99
C LYS A 472 -1.56 -19.04 -22.88
N ILE A 473 -2.65 -19.54 -22.31
CA ILE A 473 -3.72 -20.22 -23.06
C ILE A 473 -4.34 -19.24 -24.07
N GLN A 474 -4.73 -18.05 -23.62
CA GLN A 474 -5.33 -17.05 -24.50
C GLN A 474 -4.38 -16.59 -25.60
N GLU A 475 -3.11 -16.35 -25.27
CA GLU A 475 -2.10 -15.98 -26.26
C GLU A 475 -1.86 -17.09 -27.28
N SER A 476 -1.86 -18.37 -26.87
CA SER A 476 -1.75 -19.49 -27.80
C SER A 476 -2.94 -19.54 -28.76
N TYR A 477 -4.17 -19.42 -28.26
CA TYR A 477 -5.35 -19.43 -29.13
C TYR A 477 -5.36 -18.25 -30.10
N ARG A 478 -4.99 -17.05 -29.63
CA ARG A 478 -4.87 -15.86 -30.49
C ARG A 478 -3.79 -16.01 -31.56
N ARG A 479 -2.66 -16.63 -31.23
CA ARG A 479 -1.50 -16.75 -32.13
C ARG A 479 -1.63 -17.89 -33.14
N ASP A 480 -2.04 -19.07 -32.70
CA ASP A 480 -1.93 -20.30 -33.49
C ASP A 480 -3.12 -21.26 -33.38
N GLY A 481 -4.24 -20.82 -32.80
CA GLY A 481 -5.41 -21.66 -32.57
C GLY A 481 -5.20 -22.70 -31.48
N GLY A 482 -4.29 -22.44 -30.54
CA GLY A 482 -4.05 -23.30 -29.38
C GLY A 482 -3.07 -24.43 -29.64
N ARG A 483 -2.45 -24.50 -30.83
CA ARG A 483 -1.49 -25.56 -31.20
C ARG A 483 -0.26 -25.60 -30.29
N SER A 484 0.08 -24.48 -29.67
CA SER A 484 1.22 -24.43 -28.73
C SER A 484 0.90 -24.91 -27.30
N ILE A 485 -0.37 -25.20 -26.97
CA ILE A 485 -0.80 -25.54 -25.60
C ILE A 485 -0.05 -26.74 -25.04
N GLU A 486 0.14 -27.79 -25.84
CA GLU A 486 0.82 -29.04 -25.45
C GLU A 486 2.30 -28.86 -25.07
N ASN A 487 2.88 -27.71 -25.42
CA ASN A 487 4.26 -27.34 -25.10
C ASN A 487 4.33 -26.21 -24.07
N LEU A 488 3.33 -25.31 -24.04
CA LEU A 488 3.31 -24.16 -23.14
C LEU A 488 2.80 -24.48 -21.74
N LEU A 489 1.77 -25.33 -21.62
CA LEU A 489 1.15 -25.64 -20.32
C LEU A 489 1.89 -26.66 -19.45
N PRO A 490 2.60 -27.67 -19.99
CA PRO A 490 3.18 -28.68 -19.10
C PRO A 490 4.17 -28.12 -18.07
N PRO A 491 5.08 -27.17 -18.40
CA PRO A 491 5.92 -26.52 -17.39
C PRO A 491 5.11 -25.81 -16.29
N GLU A 492 4.06 -25.07 -16.67
CA GLU A 492 3.16 -24.38 -15.73
C GLU A 492 2.45 -25.37 -14.80
N ALA A 493 1.97 -26.47 -15.38
CA ALA A 493 1.28 -27.51 -14.64
C ALA A 493 2.21 -28.23 -13.66
N ARG A 494 3.48 -28.44 -14.02
CA ARG A 494 4.51 -28.91 -13.07
C ARG A 494 4.63 -27.94 -11.91
N PHE A 495 4.80 -26.64 -12.18
CA PHE A 495 4.95 -25.66 -11.12
C PHE A 495 3.69 -25.50 -10.25
N MET A 496 2.50 -25.57 -10.83
CA MET A 496 1.25 -25.69 -10.07
C MET A 496 1.25 -26.93 -9.16
N GLY A 497 1.75 -28.06 -9.65
CA GLY A 497 1.98 -29.27 -8.86
C GLY A 497 2.89 -29.02 -7.64
N HIS A 498 3.99 -28.25 -7.81
CA HIS A 498 4.84 -27.83 -6.70
C HIS A 498 4.06 -27.02 -5.64
N LEU A 499 3.25 -26.05 -6.06
CA LEU A 499 2.48 -25.21 -5.14
C LEU A 499 1.44 -26.00 -4.33
N LEU A 500 0.73 -26.92 -4.99
CA LEU A 500 -0.26 -27.78 -4.32
C LEU A 500 0.40 -28.75 -3.36
N GLU A 501 1.49 -29.38 -3.78
CA GLU A 501 2.19 -30.36 -2.95
C GLU A 501 2.90 -29.72 -1.76
N THR A 502 3.56 -28.57 -1.93
CA THR A 502 4.18 -27.85 -0.81
C THR A 502 3.16 -27.47 0.25
N ARG A 503 1.96 -27.01 -0.12
CA ARG A 503 0.86 -26.81 0.84
C ARG A 503 0.44 -28.12 1.51
N ARG A 504 0.26 -29.21 0.76
CA ARG A 504 -0.12 -30.51 1.34
C ARG A 504 0.91 -30.97 2.37
N LEU A 505 2.21 -30.94 2.04
CA LEU A 505 3.30 -31.36 2.91
C LEU A 505 3.35 -30.54 4.21
N VAL A 506 3.12 -29.22 4.13
CA VAL A 506 3.04 -28.36 5.32
C VAL A 506 1.87 -28.75 6.23
N LEU A 507 0.70 -29.06 5.66
CA LEU A 507 -0.47 -29.48 6.42
C LEU A 507 -0.25 -30.83 7.12
N LEU A 508 0.42 -31.77 6.44
CA LEU A 508 0.83 -33.03 7.03
C LEU A 508 1.82 -32.83 8.18
N ALA A 509 2.82 -31.95 8.00
CA ALA A 509 3.77 -31.59 9.05
C ALA A 509 3.11 -30.89 10.26
N GLN A 510 1.92 -30.29 10.06
CA GLN A 510 1.07 -29.74 11.13
C GLN A 510 0.11 -30.79 11.73
N ALA A 511 0.41 -32.07 11.55
CA ALA A 511 -0.35 -33.21 12.07
C ALA A 511 -1.80 -33.32 11.55
N LYS A 512 -2.11 -32.74 10.38
CA LYS A 512 -3.36 -33.09 9.68
C LYS A 512 -3.20 -34.46 9.03
N SER A 513 -4.30 -35.20 9.00
CA SER A 513 -4.38 -36.41 8.16
C SER A 513 -4.28 -36.04 6.67
N ASP A 514 -3.86 -36.99 5.84
CA ASP A 514 -3.77 -36.75 4.39
C ASP A 514 -5.13 -36.38 3.78
N GLU A 515 -6.21 -36.96 4.27
CA GLU A 515 -7.57 -36.61 3.86
C GLU A 515 -7.91 -35.16 4.18
N GLN A 516 -7.63 -34.70 5.39
CA GLN A 516 -7.83 -33.30 5.80
C GLN A 516 -6.94 -32.34 5.00
N ALA A 517 -5.68 -32.71 4.76
CA ALA A 517 -4.76 -31.90 3.98
C ALA A 517 -5.26 -31.73 2.54
N ARG A 518 -5.66 -32.82 1.87
CA ARG A 518 -6.23 -32.79 0.51
C ARG A 518 -7.54 -32.00 0.45
N ALA A 519 -8.44 -32.20 1.42
CA ALA A 519 -9.70 -31.46 1.48
C ALA A 519 -9.48 -29.94 1.59
N GLU A 520 -8.48 -29.51 2.36
CA GLU A 520 -8.15 -28.11 2.51
C GLU A 520 -7.49 -27.51 1.26
N VAL A 521 -6.53 -28.23 0.64
CA VAL A 521 -5.94 -27.79 -0.63
C VAL A 521 -7.02 -27.69 -1.71
N LYS A 522 -7.93 -28.67 -1.76
CA LYS A 522 -9.10 -28.66 -2.64
C LYS A 522 -10.01 -27.45 -2.41
N SER A 523 -10.35 -27.14 -1.15
CA SER A 523 -11.12 -25.95 -0.79
C SER A 523 -10.42 -24.65 -1.21
N MET A 524 -9.10 -24.59 -1.07
CA MET A 524 -8.30 -23.45 -1.50
C MET A 524 -8.35 -23.25 -3.03
N VAL A 525 -8.16 -24.31 -3.82
CA VAL A 525 -8.30 -24.27 -5.28
C VAL A 525 -9.71 -23.83 -5.67
N SER A 526 -10.73 -24.33 -4.98
CA SER A 526 -12.14 -23.91 -5.15
C SER A 526 -12.30 -22.41 -4.91
N GLY A 527 -11.67 -21.88 -3.86
CA GLY A 527 -11.70 -20.48 -3.50
C GLY A 527 -10.94 -19.57 -4.47
N VAL A 528 -9.87 -20.05 -5.09
CA VAL A 528 -9.17 -19.34 -6.18
C VAL A 528 -10.05 -19.30 -7.43
N LEU A 529 -10.63 -20.45 -7.79
CA LEU A 529 -11.55 -20.57 -8.90
C LEU A 529 -12.73 -19.59 -8.76
N GLY A 530 -13.39 -19.55 -7.60
CA GLY A 530 -14.48 -18.61 -7.34
C GLY A 530 -14.07 -17.14 -7.43
N GLU A 531 -12.82 -16.80 -7.11
CA GLU A 531 -12.29 -15.44 -7.29
C GLU A 531 -11.94 -15.10 -8.75
N LEU A 532 -11.57 -16.11 -9.55
CA LEU A 532 -11.35 -15.99 -10.99
C LEU A 532 -12.66 -15.86 -11.77
N THR A 533 -13.77 -16.41 -11.26
CA THR A 533 -15.06 -16.49 -11.98
C THR A 533 -16.15 -15.55 -11.46
N GLY A 534 -15.94 -14.87 -10.33
CA GLY A 534 -16.89 -13.90 -9.78
C GLY A 534 -17.03 -12.62 -10.63
N PRO A 535 -18.12 -11.85 -10.48
CA PRO A 535 -18.36 -10.61 -11.24
C PRO A 535 -17.19 -9.64 -11.09
N VAL A 536 -16.50 -9.42 -12.21
CA VAL A 536 -15.22 -8.71 -12.37
C VAL A 536 -14.09 -9.35 -11.54
N GLY A 537 -13.42 -10.35 -12.10
CA GLY A 537 -12.22 -11.06 -11.59
C GLY A 537 -11.40 -10.31 -10.54
N LYS A 538 -11.80 -10.45 -9.27
CA LYS A 538 -11.28 -9.64 -8.16
C LYS A 538 -9.79 -9.90 -7.90
N LEU A 539 -9.25 -11.04 -8.31
CA LEU A 539 -7.81 -11.31 -8.23
C LEU A 539 -6.99 -10.29 -9.03
N ALA A 540 -7.49 -9.85 -10.18
CA ALA A 540 -6.78 -8.94 -11.08
C ALA A 540 -6.66 -7.51 -10.50
N THR A 541 -7.66 -7.08 -9.72
CA THR A 541 -7.70 -5.78 -9.02
C THR A 541 -7.11 -5.84 -7.61
N ARG A 542 -7.24 -6.96 -6.89
CA ARG A 542 -6.81 -7.11 -5.49
C ARG A 542 -5.30 -7.24 -5.32
N PHE A 543 -4.62 -7.75 -6.34
CA PHE A 543 -3.19 -8.04 -6.25
C PHE A 543 -2.33 -7.27 -7.28
N GLY A 544 -2.90 -6.30 -8.01
CA GLY A 544 -2.14 -5.45 -8.94
C GLY A 544 -1.45 -6.18 -10.10
N PHE A 545 -1.83 -7.43 -10.38
CA PHE A 545 -1.16 -8.28 -11.38
C PHE A 545 -1.38 -7.85 -12.83
N LEU A 546 -2.45 -7.10 -13.14
CA LEU A 546 -2.65 -6.55 -14.47
C LEU A 546 -1.61 -5.45 -14.73
N GLY A 547 -0.55 -5.78 -15.49
CA GLY A 547 0.31 -4.76 -16.07
C GLY A 547 -0.47 -3.88 -17.05
N ASP A 548 0.03 -2.66 -17.28
CA ASP A 548 -0.47 -1.78 -18.35
C ASP A 548 -0.48 -2.50 -19.72
N LYS A 549 0.40 -3.48 -19.94
CA LYS A 549 0.41 -4.31 -21.16
C LYS A 549 -0.53 -5.53 -21.14
N ALA A 550 -0.97 -5.99 -19.97
CA ALA A 550 -1.91 -7.10 -19.84
C ALA A 550 -3.35 -6.62 -19.97
N HIS A 551 -3.65 -5.41 -19.44
CA HIS A 551 -4.93 -4.74 -19.65
C HIS A 551 -5.20 -4.42 -21.13
N ASP A 552 -4.14 -4.16 -21.92
CA ASP A 552 -4.22 -3.97 -23.38
C ASP A 552 -4.44 -5.28 -24.17
N LYS A 553 -4.16 -6.45 -23.57
CA LYS A 553 -4.15 -7.75 -24.28
C LYS A 553 -5.22 -8.74 -23.84
N LEU A 554 -5.75 -8.58 -22.62
CA LEU A 554 -6.92 -9.28 -22.10
C LEU A 554 -8.10 -8.31 -22.20
N THR A 555 -9.00 -8.52 -23.16
CA THR A 555 -10.23 -7.71 -23.18
C THR A 555 -11.10 -8.10 -21.98
N PRO A 556 -11.66 -7.14 -21.23
CA PRO A 556 -12.64 -7.41 -20.17
C PRO A 556 -13.75 -8.38 -20.62
N ALA A 557 -14.13 -8.33 -21.89
CA ALA A 557 -15.10 -9.22 -22.52
C ALA A 557 -14.69 -10.71 -22.55
N ALA A 558 -13.40 -11.05 -22.68
CA ALA A 558 -12.95 -12.45 -22.64
C ALA A 558 -13.03 -13.03 -21.23
N PHE A 559 -12.74 -12.21 -20.22
CA PHE A 559 -12.82 -12.58 -18.81
C PHE A 559 -14.28 -12.68 -18.35
N GLU A 560 -15.13 -11.76 -18.79
CA GLU A 560 -16.58 -11.74 -18.55
C GLU A 560 -17.27 -12.96 -19.15
N LYS A 561 -16.92 -13.36 -20.38
CA LYS A 561 -17.48 -14.57 -21.03
C LYS A 561 -17.06 -15.87 -20.35
N LEU A 562 -15.80 -15.99 -19.92
CA LEU A 562 -15.32 -17.15 -19.16
C LEU A 562 -16.00 -17.22 -17.78
N SER A 563 -16.09 -16.06 -17.10
CA SER A 563 -16.74 -15.95 -15.79
C SER A 563 -18.23 -16.28 -15.86
N ALA A 564 -18.94 -15.82 -16.89
CA ALA A 564 -20.35 -16.15 -17.14
C ALA A 564 -20.55 -17.65 -17.40
N LEU A 565 -19.71 -18.26 -18.25
CA LEU A 565 -19.73 -19.70 -18.51
C LEU A 565 -19.53 -20.54 -17.24
N MET A 566 -18.56 -20.18 -16.40
CA MET A 566 -18.27 -20.93 -15.17
C MET A 566 -19.29 -20.67 -14.06
N ALA A 567 -19.76 -19.42 -13.89
CA ALA A 567 -20.70 -19.05 -12.84
C ALA A 567 -22.08 -19.70 -13.04
N GLU A 568 -22.52 -19.88 -14.29
CA GLU A 568 -23.87 -20.37 -14.58
C GLU A 568 -23.95 -21.90 -14.72
N GLN A 569 -22.82 -22.57 -15.05
CA GLN A 569 -22.64 -24.02 -14.93
C GLN A 569 -22.87 -24.50 -13.48
N LEU A 570 -22.43 -23.70 -12.50
CA LEU A 570 -22.63 -23.94 -11.06
C LEU A 570 -24.08 -23.68 -10.58
N ILE A 571 -24.88 -22.95 -11.37
CA ILE A 571 -26.26 -22.59 -11.03
C ILE A 571 -27.27 -23.54 -11.70
N ARG A 572 -27.00 -24.03 -12.92
CA ARG A 572 -27.99 -24.74 -13.75
C ARG A 572 -27.83 -26.26 -13.84
N GLY A 573 -26.66 -26.81 -13.53
CA GLY A 573 -26.45 -28.26 -13.56
C GLY A 573 -27.15 -29.04 -12.43
N GLY A 574 -27.88 -28.38 -11.53
CA GLY A 574 -28.35 -28.96 -10.26
C GLY A 574 -27.24 -29.34 -9.29
N LEU A 575 -26.01 -29.43 -9.80
CA LEU A 575 -24.76 -29.55 -9.08
C LEU A 575 -24.47 -28.21 -8.41
N SER A 576 -24.59 -28.15 -7.09
CA SER A 576 -23.97 -27.06 -6.32
C SER A 576 -22.47 -26.95 -6.68
N MET A 577 -21.83 -25.81 -6.39
CA MET A 577 -20.37 -25.73 -6.43
C MET A 577 -19.79 -26.92 -5.66
N ASP A 578 -20.34 -27.26 -4.50
CA ASP A 578 -19.95 -28.46 -3.74
C ASP A 578 -20.07 -29.79 -4.51
N GLU A 579 -20.96 -29.92 -5.49
CA GLU A 579 -21.23 -31.15 -6.25
C GLU A 579 -20.32 -31.31 -7.50
N ALA A 580 -20.05 -30.21 -8.21
CA ALA A 580 -18.98 -30.17 -9.23
C ALA A 580 -17.60 -30.29 -8.57
N LEU A 581 -17.43 -29.66 -7.40
CA LEU A 581 -16.27 -29.83 -6.55
C LEU A 581 -16.19 -31.26 -5.98
N ASN A 582 -17.30 -31.94 -5.66
CA ASN A 582 -17.32 -33.34 -5.20
C ASN A 582 -17.01 -34.35 -6.31
N ARG A 583 -17.34 -34.05 -7.58
CA ARG A 583 -16.94 -34.87 -8.74
C ARG A 583 -15.42 -34.89 -8.97
N ALA A 584 -14.72 -33.80 -8.67
CA ALA A 584 -13.27 -33.82 -8.57
C ALA A 584 -12.88 -34.54 -7.26
N SER A 585 -12.49 -35.81 -7.35
CA SER A 585 -12.07 -36.60 -6.18
C SER A 585 -10.80 -36.05 -5.50
N THR A 586 -10.05 -35.17 -6.17
CA THR A 586 -8.80 -34.57 -5.69
C THR A 586 -8.67 -33.09 -6.05
N GLU A 587 -7.83 -32.37 -5.31
CA GLU A 587 -7.40 -30.98 -5.56
C GLU A 587 -6.76 -30.80 -6.96
N ARG A 588 -6.05 -31.81 -7.44
CA ARG A 588 -5.44 -31.83 -8.78
C ARG A 588 -6.48 -32.00 -9.86
N GLY A 589 -7.47 -32.87 -9.65
CA GLY A 589 -8.62 -33.00 -10.56
C GLY A 589 -9.36 -31.68 -10.73
N MET A 590 -9.50 -30.91 -9.65
CA MET A 590 -10.11 -29.58 -9.68
C MET A 590 -9.26 -28.54 -10.43
N THR A 591 -7.94 -28.59 -10.25
CA THR A 591 -7.01 -27.75 -10.98
C THR A 591 -7.05 -28.06 -12.48
N MET A 592 -7.10 -29.34 -12.86
CA MET A 592 -7.28 -29.74 -14.27
C MET A 592 -8.61 -29.27 -14.84
N TRP A 593 -9.70 -29.40 -14.09
CA TRP A 593 -10.99 -28.89 -14.50
C TRP A 593 -10.92 -27.38 -14.77
N MET A 594 -10.26 -26.60 -13.91
CA MET A 594 -10.03 -25.17 -14.12
C MET A 594 -9.25 -24.89 -15.41
N ILE A 595 -8.18 -25.64 -15.69
CA ILE A 595 -7.39 -25.50 -16.92
C ILE A 595 -8.23 -25.84 -18.16
N GLU A 596 -9.01 -26.92 -18.12
CA GLU A 596 -9.91 -27.34 -19.19
C GLU A 596 -10.95 -26.23 -19.50
N GLN A 597 -11.52 -25.59 -18.47
CA GLN A 597 -12.43 -24.46 -18.67
C GLN A 597 -11.71 -23.23 -19.27
N MET A 598 -10.48 -22.93 -18.85
CA MET A 598 -9.68 -21.84 -19.45
C MET A 598 -9.41 -22.09 -20.94
N ILE A 599 -9.07 -23.33 -21.31
CA ILE A 599 -8.86 -23.75 -22.70
C ILE A 599 -10.14 -23.59 -23.51
N ALA A 600 -11.26 -24.13 -23.03
CA ALA A 600 -12.56 -24.02 -23.70
C ALA A 600 -12.94 -22.55 -23.92
N GLY A 601 -12.86 -21.71 -22.89
CA GLY A 601 -13.21 -20.30 -23.01
C GLY A 601 -12.29 -19.53 -23.96
N ALA A 602 -10.99 -19.81 -23.97
CA ALA A 602 -10.05 -19.20 -24.91
C ALA A 602 -10.28 -19.67 -26.36
N ALA A 603 -10.59 -20.96 -26.55
CA ALA A 603 -10.96 -21.50 -27.85
C ALA A 603 -12.24 -20.86 -28.40
N LEU A 604 -13.22 -20.58 -27.55
CA LEU A 604 -14.44 -19.88 -27.94
C LEU A 604 -14.20 -18.40 -28.26
N ALA A 605 -13.35 -17.75 -27.48
CA ALA A 605 -13.05 -16.34 -27.66
C ALA A 605 -12.15 -16.05 -28.88
N HIS A 606 -11.25 -16.97 -29.24
CA HIS A 606 -10.17 -16.72 -30.19
C HIS A 606 -9.97 -17.83 -31.24
N GLY A 607 -10.58 -19.00 -31.06
CA GLY A 607 -10.40 -20.16 -31.92
C GLY A 607 -11.05 -19.97 -33.29
N LYS A 608 -10.30 -20.37 -34.34
CA LYS A 608 -10.87 -20.52 -35.67
C LYS A 608 -11.51 -21.90 -35.76
N LEU A 609 -12.81 -21.94 -36.00
CA LEU A 609 -13.54 -23.19 -36.21
C LEU A 609 -13.10 -23.83 -37.53
N SER A 610 -12.77 -25.13 -37.49
CA SER A 610 -12.53 -25.93 -38.68
C SER A 610 -13.81 -26.05 -39.51
N ASP A 611 -13.68 -26.37 -40.80
CA ASP A 611 -14.85 -26.55 -41.68
C ASP A 611 -15.75 -27.70 -41.20
N GLN A 612 -15.15 -28.75 -40.63
CA GLN A 612 -15.87 -29.85 -40.00
C GLN A 612 -16.63 -29.38 -38.75
N ALA A 613 -15.98 -28.62 -37.87
CA ALA A 613 -16.63 -28.08 -36.68
C ALA A 613 -17.84 -27.21 -37.04
N ARG A 614 -17.72 -26.38 -38.10
CA ARG A 614 -18.83 -25.57 -38.63
C ARG A 614 -19.94 -26.41 -39.25
N ALA A 615 -19.60 -27.49 -39.97
CA ALA A 615 -20.60 -28.39 -40.54
C ALA A 615 -21.44 -29.07 -39.44
N GLU A 616 -20.80 -29.48 -38.34
CA GLU A 616 -21.45 -30.12 -37.19
C GLU A 616 -22.22 -29.13 -36.30
N MET A 617 -21.96 -27.83 -36.40
CA MET A 617 -22.80 -26.79 -35.77
C MET A 617 -24.16 -26.66 -36.44
N LYS A 618 -24.32 -27.09 -37.69
CA LYS A 618 -25.55 -26.88 -38.45
C LYS A 618 -26.71 -27.67 -37.83
N GLY A 619 -27.75 -26.97 -37.37
CA GLY A 619 -28.89 -27.56 -36.68
C GLY A 619 -28.62 -27.90 -35.21
N ALA A 620 -27.45 -27.52 -34.68
CA ALA A 620 -27.15 -27.68 -33.26
C ALA A 620 -27.89 -26.61 -32.44
N PRO A 621 -28.43 -26.95 -31.25
CA PRO A 621 -29.25 -26.04 -30.44
C PRO A 621 -28.50 -24.77 -29.97
N PHE A 622 -27.17 -24.78 -29.97
CA PHE A 622 -26.30 -23.67 -29.59
C PHE A 622 -25.79 -22.80 -30.76
N ALA A 623 -26.13 -23.14 -32.00
CA ALA A 623 -25.70 -22.41 -33.19
C ALA A 623 -26.85 -21.60 -33.81
N THR A 624 -26.52 -20.51 -34.50
CA THR A 624 -27.47 -19.78 -35.34
C THR A 624 -27.76 -20.58 -36.60
N ASP A 625 -28.94 -20.36 -37.19
CA ASP A 625 -29.34 -20.97 -38.47
C ASP A 625 -28.67 -20.29 -39.69
N ASP A 626 -27.67 -19.43 -39.46
CA ASP A 626 -26.95 -18.71 -40.51
C ASP A 626 -26.06 -19.66 -41.35
N ASP A 627 -25.66 -19.21 -42.54
CA ASP A 627 -24.66 -19.90 -43.37
C ASP A 627 -23.47 -18.95 -43.66
N PRO A 628 -22.29 -19.16 -43.03
CA PRO A 628 -21.96 -20.26 -42.13
C PRO A 628 -22.57 -20.09 -40.72
N PRO A 629 -22.86 -21.20 -40.01
CA PRO A 629 -23.43 -21.15 -38.67
C PRO A 629 -22.45 -20.47 -37.70
N ALA A 630 -22.97 -19.55 -36.89
CA ALA A 630 -22.25 -18.90 -35.82
C ALA A 630 -22.74 -19.44 -34.46
N PHE A 631 -21.99 -19.18 -33.39
CA PHE A 631 -22.53 -19.41 -32.05
C PHE A 631 -23.66 -18.42 -31.80
N LYS A 632 -24.76 -18.88 -31.19
CA LYS A 632 -25.72 -17.96 -30.57
C LYS A 632 -25.01 -17.11 -29.51
N PRO A 633 -25.57 -15.95 -29.13
CA PRO A 633 -25.10 -15.20 -27.96
C PRO A 633 -24.90 -16.15 -26.77
N LEU A 634 -23.79 -15.99 -26.06
CA LEU A 634 -23.38 -16.94 -25.03
C LEU A 634 -24.45 -17.06 -23.94
N ASP A 635 -25.09 -15.94 -23.60
CA ASP A 635 -26.24 -15.84 -22.70
C ASP A 635 -27.44 -16.66 -23.19
N GLU A 636 -27.65 -16.80 -24.50
CA GLU A 636 -28.71 -17.65 -25.07
C GLU A 636 -28.33 -19.13 -25.05
N ILE A 637 -27.09 -19.48 -25.39
CA ILE A 637 -26.58 -20.86 -25.30
C ILE A 637 -26.66 -21.35 -23.85
N ILE A 638 -26.25 -20.50 -22.91
CA ILE A 638 -26.26 -20.78 -21.48
C ILE A 638 -27.69 -20.75 -20.91
N ALA A 639 -28.60 -19.97 -21.52
CA ALA A 639 -30.00 -19.90 -21.11
C ALA A 639 -30.77 -21.23 -21.32
N ASP A 640 -30.28 -22.12 -22.17
CA ASP A 640 -30.89 -23.42 -22.48
C ASP A 640 -29.94 -24.59 -22.10
N PRO A 641 -30.26 -25.38 -21.06
CA PRO A 641 -29.41 -26.50 -20.61
C PRO A 641 -29.09 -27.52 -21.71
N ALA A 642 -30.03 -27.81 -22.62
CA ALA A 642 -29.81 -28.76 -23.69
C ALA A 642 -28.89 -28.18 -24.78
N ALA A 643 -29.02 -26.87 -25.06
CA ALA A 643 -28.10 -26.17 -25.94
C ALA A 643 -26.68 -26.14 -25.36
N TYR A 644 -26.57 -25.86 -24.06
CA TYR A 644 -25.30 -25.82 -23.35
C TYR A 644 -24.60 -27.19 -23.29
N ASP A 645 -25.31 -28.28 -22.94
CA ASP A 645 -24.71 -29.61 -22.87
C ASP A 645 -24.21 -30.06 -24.25
N ALA A 646 -25.02 -29.86 -25.30
CA ALA A 646 -24.62 -30.13 -26.68
C ALA A 646 -23.40 -29.28 -27.10
N PHE A 647 -23.33 -28.04 -26.65
CA PHE A 647 -22.21 -27.14 -26.90
C PHE A 647 -20.92 -27.61 -26.21
N ILE A 648 -20.98 -28.05 -24.95
CA ILE A 648 -19.82 -28.52 -24.20
C ILE A 648 -19.29 -29.83 -24.78
N GLU A 649 -20.17 -30.78 -25.15
CA GLU A 649 -19.75 -32.01 -25.83
C GLU A 649 -19.07 -31.70 -27.16
N TRP A 650 -19.68 -30.83 -27.97
CA TRP A 650 -19.09 -30.37 -29.23
C TRP A 650 -17.75 -29.68 -29.01
N ALA A 651 -17.64 -28.77 -28.02
CA ALA A 651 -16.42 -28.02 -27.73
C ALA A 651 -15.28 -28.94 -27.26
N ARG A 652 -15.58 -29.97 -26.45
CA ARG A 652 -14.59 -30.98 -26.03
C ARG A 652 -14.01 -31.75 -27.21
N LEU A 653 -14.86 -32.15 -28.14
CA LEU A 653 -14.46 -32.88 -29.35
C LEU A 653 -13.63 -32.00 -30.29
N HIS A 654 -14.14 -30.82 -30.65
CA HIS A 654 -13.55 -29.98 -31.70
C HIS A 654 -12.39 -29.11 -31.25
N PHE A 655 -12.28 -28.81 -29.94
CA PHE A 655 -11.10 -28.13 -29.40
C PHE A 655 -10.05 -29.09 -28.85
N GLU A 656 -10.26 -30.41 -29.01
CA GLU A 656 -9.30 -31.45 -28.61
C GLU A 656 -8.86 -31.30 -27.15
N ILE A 657 -9.77 -30.89 -26.26
CA ILE A 657 -9.43 -30.49 -24.89
C ILE A 657 -8.80 -31.66 -24.13
N GLU A 658 -9.35 -32.86 -24.28
CA GLU A 658 -8.89 -34.05 -23.55
C GLU A 658 -7.48 -34.51 -23.99
N SER A 659 -7.22 -34.58 -25.31
CA SER A 659 -5.89 -34.95 -25.82
C SER A 659 -4.83 -33.90 -25.45
N ARG A 660 -5.19 -32.61 -25.48
CA ARG A 660 -4.28 -31.50 -25.14
C ARG A 660 -3.98 -31.38 -23.65
N THR A 661 -4.83 -31.92 -22.79
CA THR A 661 -4.68 -31.82 -21.32
C THR A 661 -4.12 -33.09 -20.68
N GLN A 662 -4.05 -34.22 -21.40
CA GLN A 662 -3.50 -35.47 -20.87
C GLN A 662 -2.04 -35.33 -20.39
N LYS A 663 -1.19 -34.71 -21.21
CA LYS A 663 0.22 -34.44 -20.84
C LYS A 663 0.33 -33.44 -19.68
N VAL A 664 -0.53 -32.42 -19.68
CA VAL A 664 -0.60 -31.39 -18.63
C VAL A 664 -0.93 -32.03 -17.27
N ARG A 665 -1.90 -32.95 -17.25
CA ARG A 665 -2.28 -33.72 -16.06
C ARG A 665 -1.13 -34.58 -15.56
N LEU A 666 -0.51 -35.36 -16.45
CA LEU A 666 0.62 -36.23 -16.11
C LEU A 666 1.80 -35.43 -15.54
N ASP A 667 2.13 -34.29 -16.14
CA ASP A 667 3.24 -33.46 -15.70
C ASP A 667 2.96 -32.80 -14.33
N MET A 668 1.73 -32.35 -14.06
CA MET A 668 1.35 -31.85 -12.73
C MET A 668 1.43 -32.96 -11.67
N ASP A 669 0.91 -34.15 -11.97
CA ASP A 669 0.94 -35.28 -11.05
C ASP A 669 2.36 -35.76 -10.77
N ASN A 670 3.21 -35.80 -11.80
CA ASN A 670 4.61 -36.18 -11.67
C ASN A 670 5.38 -35.19 -10.80
N SER A 671 5.22 -33.89 -11.04
CA SER A 671 5.90 -32.86 -10.22
C SER A 671 5.51 -32.96 -8.74
N ALA A 672 4.21 -33.08 -8.46
CA ALA A 672 3.71 -33.23 -7.10
C ALA A 672 4.18 -34.52 -6.42
N ALA A 673 4.38 -35.60 -7.18
CA ALA A 673 4.80 -36.90 -6.64
C ALA A 673 6.32 -37.08 -6.55
N PHE A 674 7.09 -36.40 -7.40
CA PHE A 674 8.51 -36.67 -7.60
C PHE A 674 9.37 -35.44 -7.37
N ASP A 675 9.16 -34.35 -8.10
CA ASP A 675 10.10 -33.22 -8.13
C ASP A 675 10.27 -32.58 -6.75
N VAL A 676 9.16 -32.26 -6.06
CA VAL A 676 9.19 -31.69 -4.69
C VAL A 676 9.85 -32.65 -3.69
N HIS A 677 9.52 -33.95 -3.79
CA HIS A 677 10.02 -34.96 -2.86
C HIS A 677 11.52 -35.19 -3.03
N ASP A 678 11.97 -35.28 -4.28
CA ASP A 678 13.36 -35.50 -4.65
C ASP A 678 14.22 -34.26 -4.28
N HIS A 679 13.74 -33.03 -4.51
CA HIS A 679 14.47 -31.82 -4.10
C HIS A 679 14.61 -31.68 -2.58
N LEU A 680 13.64 -32.15 -1.81
CA LEU A 680 13.64 -32.10 -0.34
C LEU A 680 14.26 -33.36 0.31
N GLY A 681 14.57 -34.38 -0.48
CA GLY A 681 15.13 -35.66 -0.02
C GLY A 681 14.16 -36.48 0.84
N ILE A 682 12.86 -36.33 0.64
CA ILE A 682 11.81 -37.05 1.39
C ILE A 682 11.33 -38.30 0.64
N ILE A 683 10.94 -39.34 1.37
CA ILE A 683 10.40 -40.59 0.84
C ILE A 683 9.00 -40.35 0.30
N ARG A 684 8.77 -40.90 -0.90
CA ARG A 684 7.50 -40.92 -1.59
C ARG A 684 6.50 -41.76 -0.77
N GLY A 685 5.51 -41.10 -0.18
CA GLY A 685 4.37 -41.79 0.44
C GLY A 685 3.43 -42.28 -0.66
N TYR A 686 3.39 -43.59 -0.90
CA TYR A 686 2.34 -44.23 -1.71
C TYR A 686 1.07 -44.43 -0.90
#